data_AF-A0A935GHU3-F1
#
_entry.id   AF-A0A935GHU3-F1
#
_cell.length_a   1.000
_cell.length_b   1.000
_cell.length_c   1.000
_cell.angle_alpha   90.00
_cell.angle_beta   90.00
_cell.angle_gamma   90.00
#
_symmetry.space_group_name_H-M   'P 1'
#
loop_
_entity.id
_entity.type
_entity.pdbx_description
1 polymer ?
#
loop_
_entity_poly.entity_id
_entity_poly.type
_entity_poly.pdbx_seq_one_letter_code
_entity_poly.pdbx_strand_id
1 'polypeptide(L)'
;MIPEYGHFALILAFCLSLVLAVVPMLGAALRRPLWMACARSLAVGQLVFVIISFGCLAAAFLGDDFSVRYVAQNSDRLLPDHYKFSAVWGAHEGSLLLWMLVLAGWTATVAVFSRDLPPELVARVLAVMGMIAVGFHLFLLLTSNPFERVLPMAPAEGSDLNPLLQDFGLIVHPPLLYMGYVGLSVPFAFAIAALLGGRMDVAWTRWTRPWTNIAWAFLTIGITLGSWWAYYELGWGGWWFWDPVENASFMPWLIATALVHSLAVTEKRGLFRGWTLLLAIFAFALSLLGTFLVRSGVLTSVHAFASDPTRGVFVLMFLGVVIGGSLLLYGLRAPTLRVPASFGWRSREAFVLANNALLAVITAVILLGTLYPLVADVMGWGKISVGPPYFNSFFVPLTLTLALLMGIGALLQWKDSALAPMARTAGLGALVAVPAAGLLPWLWGSWQWGAALALAAAAWIAALTVQDLWRKSAFAPTRWLGLRRLRGSYWGMVCAHLGVAVAIAGAGVAASYSSQQEVQMRPGEVLAVAGYEFRFDGVTEQDGPNYRAQTGAFDVYRDGRAVAHLAPEKRRYQGGQVMTEAGIDASLGRDLYVVLGEPLGDTAWAVRVHVKPLMRWLWVGGVLIALGAVIAVGDRRYRRPLPVRADVSAHATGS
;
A
#
# COMPACT_ATOMS: atom_id res chain seq x y z
N MET A 1 16.29 32.72 -7.18
CA MET A 1 17.55 31.97 -6.98
C MET A 1 17.35 30.64 -6.26
N ILE A 2 16.49 30.53 -5.24
CA ILE A 2 16.21 29.23 -4.59
C ILE A 2 15.74 28.16 -5.61
N PRO A 3 14.79 28.45 -6.51
CA PRO A 3 14.35 27.46 -7.51
C PRO A 3 15.45 27.05 -8.49
N GLU A 4 16.34 27.97 -8.84
CA GLU A 4 17.51 27.68 -9.69
C GLU A 4 18.49 26.73 -9.00
N TYR A 5 18.74 26.89 -7.69
CA TYR A 5 19.54 25.94 -6.92
C TYR A 5 18.88 24.56 -6.81
N GLY A 6 17.56 24.54 -6.61
CA GLY A 6 16.78 23.29 -6.58
C GLY A 6 16.88 22.53 -7.90
N HIS A 7 16.68 23.22 -9.02
CA HIS A 7 16.79 22.65 -10.36
C HIS A 7 18.22 22.17 -10.66
N PHE A 8 19.24 22.96 -10.31
CA PHE A 8 20.64 22.54 -10.48
C PHE A 8 20.98 21.29 -9.65
N ALA A 9 20.51 21.22 -8.39
CA ALA A 9 20.68 20.05 -7.54
C ALA A 9 20.00 18.81 -8.16
N LEU A 10 18.81 18.96 -8.75
CA LEU A 10 18.14 17.87 -9.45
C LEU A 10 18.94 17.35 -10.66
N ILE A 11 19.58 18.25 -11.41
CA ILE A 11 20.48 17.88 -12.53
C ILE A 11 21.72 17.14 -12.01
N LEU A 12 22.33 17.59 -10.91
CA LEU A 12 23.46 16.88 -10.30
C LEU A 12 23.06 15.49 -9.80
N ALA A 13 21.89 15.35 -9.17
CA ALA A 13 21.35 14.06 -8.78
C ALA A 13 21.16 13.12 -9.99
N PHE A 14 20.67 13.66 -11.11
CA PHE A 14 20.57 12.91 -12.37
C PHE A 14 21.94 12.43 -12.86
N CYS A 15 22.94 13.31 -12.92
CA CYS A 15 24.31 12.94 -13.32
C CYS A 15 24.88 11.83 -12.41
N LEU A 16 24.71 11.93 -11.09
CA LEU A 16 25.15 10.89 -10.16
C LEU A 16 24.40 9.57 -10.38
N SER A 17 23.10 9.62 -10.68
CA SER A 17 22.31 8.42 -10.97
C SER A 17 22.77 7.71 -12.25
N LEU A 18 23.19 8.46 -13.28
CA LEU A 18 23.80 7.89 -14.50
C LEU A 18 25.10 7.16 -14.19
N VAL A 19 25.99 7.80 -13.41
CA VAL A 19 27.25 7.17 -13.01
C VAL A 19 26.99 5.95 -12.12
N LEU A 20 26.01 6.03 -11.22
CA LEU A 20 25.58 4.92 -10.36
C LEU A 20 25.02 3.74 -11.17
N ALA A 21 24.28 4.02 -12.23
CA ALA A 21 23.71 3.00 -13.11
C ALA A 21 24.78 2.25 -13.92
N VAL A 22 25.80 2.97 -14.40
CA VAL A 22 26.77 2.44 -15.38
C VAL A 22 28.04 1.91 -14.72
N VAL A 23 28.72 2.72 -13.90
CA VAL A 23 30.09 2.42 -13.43
C VAL A 23 30.14 1.18 -12.53
N PRO A 24 29.29 1.03 -11.49
CA PRO A 24 29.26 -0.18 -10.68
C PRO A 24 28.84 -1.43 -11.45
N MET A 25 27.93 -1.30 -12.43
CA MET A 25 27.51 -2.41 -13.27
C MET A 25 28.68 -2.94 -14.12
N LEU A 26 29.40 -2.03 -14.79
CA LEU A 26 30.62 -2.38 -15.53
C LEU A 26 31.73 -2.87 -14.59
N GLY A 27 31.86 -2.28 -13.41
CA GLY A 27 32.80 -2.73 -12.38
C GLY A 27 32.57 -4.19 -11.99
N ALA A 28 31.31 -4.60 -11.83
CA ALA A 28 30.94 -5.98 -11.53
C ALA A 28 31.06 -6.93 -12.73
N ALA A 29 31.00 -6.43 -13.96
CA ALA A 29 31.23 -7.22 -15.18
C ALA A 29 32.72 -7.44 -15.44
N LEU A 30 33.52 -6.38 -15.27
CA LEU A 30 34.97 -6.34 -15.52
C LEU A 30 35.81 -6.72 -14.29
N ARG A 31 35.16 -7.05 -13.16
CA ARG A 31 35.79 -7.37 -11.88
C ARG A 31 36.77 -6.29 -11.39
N ARG A 32 36.36 -5.01 -11.49
CA ARG A 32 37.13 -3.84 -11.03
C ARG A 32 36.63 -3.38 -9.65
N PRO A 33 37.37 -3.63 -8.55
CA PRO A 33 36.89 -3.34 -7.18
C PRO A 33 36.59 -1.87 -6.92
N LEU A 34 37.42 -0.95 -7.44
CA LEU A 34 37.23 0.49 -7.25
C LEU A 34 35.93 1.00 -7.89
N TRP A 35 35.57 0.46 -9.06
CA TRP A 35 34.34 0.83 -9.77
C TRP A 35 33.10 0.28 -9.06
N MET A 36 33.22 -0.85 -8.37
CA MET A 36 32.15 -1.36 -7.51
C MET A 36 32.04 -0.55 -6.21
N ALA A 37 33.17 -0.12 -5.64
CA ALA A 37 33.20 0.62 -4.39
C ALA A 37 32.54 2.01 -4.49
N CYS A 38 32.61 2.67 -5.65
CA CYS A 38 31.99 3.99 -5.83
C CYS A 38 30.46 3.97 -5.75
N ALA A 39 29.81 2.81 -5.93
CA ALA A 39 28.35 2.67 -5.89
C ALA A 39 27.72 3.26 -4.62
N ARG A 40 28.36 3.07 -3.47
CA ARG A 40 27.83 3.54 -2.18
C ARG A 40 27.88 5.06 -2.06
N SER A 41 29.01 5.66 -2.42
CA SER A 41 29.17 7.12 -2.37
C SER A 41 28.25 7.82 -3.37
N LEU A 42 28.09 7.24 -4.57
CA LEU A 42 27.16 7.75 -5.59
C LEU A 42 25.70 7.68 -5.12
N ALA A 43 25.29 6.58 -4.48
CA ALA A 43 23.95 6.44 -3.91
C ALA A 43 23.65 7.49 -2.82
N VAL A 44 24.59 7.73 -1.91
CA VAL A 44 24.45 8.75 -0.86
C VAL A 44 24.49 10.16 -1.46
N GLY A 45 25.39 10.42 -2.40
CA GLY A 45 25.48 11.71 -3.10
C GLY A 45 24.18 12.04 -3.85
N GLN A 46 23.59 11.07 -4.54
CA GLN A 46 22.29 11.22 -5.20
C GLN A 46 21.22 11.65 -4.18
N LEU A 47 21.12 10.98 -3.03
CA LEU A 47 20.17 11.34 -1.98
C LEU A 47 20.37 12.78 -1.48
N VAL A 48 21.62 13.20 -1.23
CA VAL A 48 21.93 14.56 -0.77
C VAL A 48 21.39 15.60 -1.75
N PHE A 49 21.65 15.44 -3.05
CA PHE A 49 21.19 16.40 -4.06
C PHE A 49 19.67 16.36 -4.27
N VAL A 50 19.02 15.20 -4.15
CA VAL A 50 17.55 15.12 -4.17
C VAL A 50 16.94 15.81 -2.93
N ILE A 51 17.53 15.67 -1.74
CA ILE A 51 17.10 16.39 -0.54
C ILE A 51 17.23 17.89 -0.72
N ILE A 52 18.35 18.38 -1.29
CA ILE A 52 18.54 19.81 -1.57
C ILE A 52 17.46 20.30 -2.55
N SER A 53 17.22 19.56 -3.64
CA SER A 53 16.15 19.87 -4.60
C SER A 53 14.79 19.95 -3.90
N PHE A 54 14.41 18.92 -3.14
CA PHE A 54 13.13 18.89 -2.42
C PHE A 54 13.02 20.05 -1.41
N GLY A 55 14.07 20.34 -0.65
CA GLY A 55 14.12 21.45 0.29
C GLY A 55 13.97 22.82 -0.37
N CYS A 56 14.56 23.02 -1.56
CA CYS A 56 14.38 24.26 -2.32
C CYS A 56 12.93 24.42 -2.80
N LEU A 57 12.28 23.34 -3.23
CA LEU A 57 10.87 23.39 -3.62
C LEU A 57 9.96 23.68 -2.43
N ALA A 58 10.21 23.02 -1.29
CA ALA A 58 9.48 23.29 -0.05
C ALA A 58 9.64 24.74 0.43
N ALA A 59 10.86 25.29 0.34
CA ALA A 59 11.10 26.69 0.65
C ALA A 59 10.35 27.65 -0.31
N ALA A 60 10.20 27.29 -1.58
CA ALA A 60 9.42 28.08 -2.53
C ALA A 60 7.92 28.09 -2.20
N PHE A 61 7.35 26.95 -1.77
CA PHE A 61 5.95 26.89 -1.30
C PHE A 61 5.74 27.69 -0.01
N LEU A 62 6.60 27.50 0.99
CA LEU A 62 6.50 28.20 2.27
C LEU A 62 6.75 29.71 2.15
N GLY A 63 7.51 30.13 1.15
CA GLY A 63 7.80 31.53 0.86
C GLY A 63 6.84 32.17 -0.16
N ASP A 64 5.78 31.49 -0.58
CA ASP A 64 4.82 31.97 -1.58
C ASP A 64 5.49 32.47 -2.88
N ASP A 65 6.53 31.77 -3.36
CA ASP A 65 7.23 32.13 -4.60
C ASP A 65 6.40 31.75 -5.84
N PHE A 66 5.40 32.57 -6.14
CA PHE A 66 4.51 32.41 -7.30
C PHE A 66 5.19 32.61 -8.66
N SER A 67 6.48 32.96 -8.68
CA SER A 67 7.25 32.92 -9.93
C SER A 67 7.64 31.50 -10.35
N VAL A 68 7.44 30.49 -9.49
CA VAL A 68 7.46 29.06 -9.85
C VAL A 68 6.05 28.61 -10.22
N ARG A 69 5.86 28.09 -11.45
CA ARG A 69 4.55 27.68 -11.98
C ARG A 69 3.84 26.72 -11.03
N TYR A 70 4.59 25.76 -10.50
CA TYR A 70 4.04 24.72 -9.63
C TYR A 70 3.49 25.30 -8.31
N VAL A 71 4.19 26.27 -7.71
CA VAL A 71 3.74 26.95 -6.49
C VAL A 71 2.51 27.81 -6.79
N ALA A 72 2.54 28.59 -7.87
CA ALA A 72 1.42 29.45 -8.27
C ALA A 72 0.12 28.67 -8.54
N GLN A 73 0.21 27.43 -9.00
CA GLN A 73 -0.96 26.61 -9.33
C GLN A 73 -1.52 25.81 -8.14
N ASN A 74 -0.78 25.68 -7.04
CA ASN A 74 -1.11 24.73 -5.96
C ASN A 74 -0.94 25.32 -4.55
N SER A 75 -0.89 26.64 -4.40
CA SER A 75 -0.72 27.33 -3.13
C SER A 75 -1.40 28.68 -3.17
N ASP A 76 -1.67 29.24 -2.00
CA ASP A 76 -2.19 30.60 -1.80
C ASP A 76 -1.56 31.18 -0.52
N ARG A 77 -1.52 32.52 -0.40
CA ARG A 77 -0.94 33.18 0.79
C ARG A 77 -1.69 32.83 2.08
N LEU A 78 -3.01 32.67 2.01
CA LEU A 78 -3.88 32.32 3.14
C LEU A 78 -3.85 30.82 3.47
N LEU A 79 -3.24 29.98 2.62
CA LEU A 79 -3.10 28.56 2.88
C LEU A 79 -2.24 28.35 4.14
N PRO A 80 -2.70 27.58 5.15
CA PRO A 80 -1.89 27.29 6.31
C PRO A 80 -0.54 26.63 5.97
N ASP A 81 0.52 26.96 6.72
CA ASP A 81 1.90 26.54 6.39
C ASP A 81 2.10 25.02 6.28
N HIS A 82 1.37 24.23 7.06
CA HIS A 82 1.44 22.77 6.97
C HIS A 82 0.86 22.26 5.64
N TYR A 83 -0.17 22.92 5.11
CA TYR A 83 -0.71 22.64 3.78
C TYR A 83 0.15 23.22 2.66
N LYS A 84 0.82 24.37 2.85
CA LYS A 84 1.87 24.84 1.94
C LYS A 84 3.00 23.81 1.83
N PHE A 85 3.44 23.23 2.96
CA PHE A 85 4.45 22.17 2.94
C PHE A 85 3.96 20.90 2.26
N SER A 86 2.74 20.42 2.54
CA SER A 86 2.22 19.22 1.87
C SER A 86 1.84 19.44 0.41
N ALA A 87 1.58 20.68 -0.01
CA ALA A 87 1.38 21.05 -1.41
C ALA A 87 2.61 20.73 -2.28
N VAL A 88 3.80 20.63 -1.67
CA VAL A 88 5.03 20.14 -2.32
C VAL A 88 4.84 18.77 -2.98
N TRP A 89 3.87 17.95 -2.54
CA TRP A 89 3.49 16.70 -3.21
C TRP A 89 2.00 16.61 -3.55
N GLY A 90 1.27 17.72 -3.48
CA GLY A 90 -0.18 17.79 -3.76
C GLY A 90 -0.55 17.61 -5.23
N ALA A 91 0.43 17.65 -6.13
CA ALA A 91 0.22 17.53 -7.57
C ALA A 91 1.37 16.78 -8.27
N HIS A 92 1.35 16.70 -9.59
CA HIS A 92 2.22 15.83 -10.39
C HIS A 92 3.72 15.99 -10.11
N GLU A 93 4.27 17.16 -10.38
CA GLU A 93 5.70 17.45 -10.39
C GLU A 93 6.31 17.19 -9.02
N GLY A 94 5.63 17.71 -7.99
CA GLY A 94 6.01 17.55 -6.61
C GLY A 94 5.92 16.11 -6.09
N SER A 95 4.83 15.40 -6.41
CA SER A 95 4.68 13.99 -6.02
C SER A 95 5.75 13.10 -6.67
N LEU A 96 6.18 13.38 -7.89
CA LEU A 96 7.28 12.67 -8.55
C LEU A 96 8.64 13.00 -7.91
N LEU A 97 8.82 14.24 -7.45
CA LEU A 97 10.01 14.59 -6.68
C LEU A 97 10.02 13.89 -5.31
N LEU A 98 8.88 13.76 -4.64
CA LEU A 98 8.73 12.95 -3.43
C LEU A 98 9.02 11.47 -3.71
N TRP A 99 8.49 10.93 -4.82
CA TRP A 99 8.78 9.56 -5.26
C TRP A 99 10.29 9.35 -5.44
N MET A 100 10.97 10.32 -6.06
CA MET A 100 12.42 10.29 -6.25
C MET A 100 13.21 10.43 -4.95
N LEU A 101 12.74 11.26 -4.01
CA LEU A 101 13.32 11.35 -2.67
C LEU A 101 13.23 10.01 -1.94
N VAL A 102 12.09 9.34 -2.01
CA VAL A 102 11.90 8.01 -1.44
C VAL A 102 12.79 6.97 -2.13
N LEU A 103 12.91 6.99 -3.46
CA LEU A 103 13.79 6.06 -4.19
C LEU A 103 15.25 6.26 -3.75
N ALA A 104 15.74 7.50 -3.75
CA ALA A 104 17.10 7.82 -3.33
C ALA A 104 17.34 7.42 -1.87
N GLY A 105 16.32 7.60 -1.01
CA GLY A 105 16.33 7.15 0.38
C GLY A 105 16.50 5.64 0.50
N TRP A 106 15.73 4.86 -0.25
CA TRP A 106 15.89 3.40 -0.32
C TRP A 106 17.26 3.00 -0.87
N THR A 107 17.74 3.64 -1.94
CA THR A 107 19.05 3.35 -2.54
C THR A 107 20.19 3.59 -1.55
N ALA A 108 20.18 4.73 -0.85
CA ALA A 108 21.15 5.05 0.18
C ALA A 108 21.05 4.08 1.37
N THR A 109 19.84 3.72 1.80
CA THR A 109 19.62 2.76 2.89
C THR A 109 20.20 1.39 2.52
N VAL A 110 19.97 0.91 1.30
CA VAL A 110 20.59 -0.33 0.79
C VAL A 110 22.12 -0.20 0.76
N ALA A 111 22.66 0.93 0.30
CA ALA A 111 24.11 1.17 0.26
C ALA A 111 24.77 1.14 1.64
N VAL A 112 24.08 1.65 2.67
CA VAL A 112 24.60 1.74 4.04
C VAL A 112 24.46 0.41 4.79
N PHE A 113 23.34 -0.29 4.66
CA PHE A 113 23.02 -1.48 5.46
C PHE A 113 23.38 -2.82 4.79
N SER A 114 23.85 -2.82 3.55
CA SER A 114 24.24 -4.04 2.81
C SER A 114 25.76 -4.30 2.83
N ARG A 115 26.44 -3.98 3.94
CA ARG A 115 27.92 -4.04 4.00
C ARG A 115 28.48 -5.46 3.94
N ASP A 116 27.76 -6.41 4.50
CA ASP A 116 28.16 -7.81 4.63
C ASP A 116 27.87 -8.64 3.37
N LEU A 117 27.36 -8.01 2.30
CA LEU A 117 27.05 -8.67 1.05
C LEU A 117 28.27 -8.72 0.12
N PRO A 118 28.34 -9.71 -0.79
CA PRO A 118 29.35 -9.73 -1.84
C PRO A 118 29.38 -8.41 -2.62
N PRO A 119 30.55 -7.79 -2.84
CA PRO A 119 30.66 -6.51 -3.52
C PRO A 119 30.01 -6.49 -4.90
N GLU A 120 30.09 -7.59 -5.67
CA GLU A 120 29.47 -7.64 -7.00
C GLU A 120 27.94 -7.58 -6.93
N LEU A 121 27.34 -8.19 -5.90
CA LEU A 121 25.89 -8.15 -5.71
C LEU A 121 25.44 -6.74 -5.35
N VAL A 122 26.11 -6.09 -4.39
CA VAL A 122 25.78 -4.71 -3.97
C VAL A 122 25.93 -3.74 -5.12
N ALA A 123 27.02 -3.84 -5.88
CA ALA A 123 27.27 -2.98 -7.04
C ALA A 123 26.13 -3.10 -8.08
N ARG A 124 25.68 -4.33 -8.37
CA ARG A 124 24.58 -4.57 -9.31
C ARG A 124 23.24 -4.10 -8.79
N VAL A 125 22.92 -4.33 -7.51
CA VAL A 125 21.68 -3.87 -6.88
C VAL A 125 21.59 -2.35 -6.95
N LEU A 126 22.64 -1.66 -6.50
CA LEU A 126 22.68 -0.19 -6.51
C LEU A 126 22.67 0.37 -7.95
N ALA A 127 23.33 -0.29 -8.90
CA ALA A 127 23.25 0.08 -10.30
C ALA A 127 21.85 -0.08 -10.90
N VAL A 128 21.12 -1.15 -10.56
CA VAL A 128 19.72 -1.32 -10.99
C VAL A 128 18.81 -0.23 -10.40
N MET A 129 19.00 0.11 -9.13
CA MET A 129 18.28 1.25 -8.54
C MET A 129 18.66 2.58 -9.21
N GLY A 130 19.94 2.76 -9.57
CA GLY A 130 20.42 3.87 -10.38
C GLY A 130 19.75 3.94 -11.75
N MET A 131 19.57 2.82 -12.44
CA MET A 131 18.84 2.77 -13.72
C MET A 131 17.39 3.22 -13.59
N ILE A 132 16.71 2.82 -12.52
CA ILE A 132 15.35 3.29 -12.22
C ILE A 132 15.37 4.80 -11.95
N ALA A 133 16.32 5.28 -11.14
CA ALA A 133 16.48 6.69 -10.82
C ALA A 133 16.74 7.53 -12.07
N VAL A 134 17.56 7.06 -13.01
CA VAL A 134 17.81 7.74 -14.30
C VAL A 134 16.50 7.99 -15.04
N GLY A 135 15.62 6.98 -15.13
CA GLY A 135 14.33 7.11 -15.81
C GLY A 135 13.42 8.17 -15.19
N PHE A 136 13.30 8.17 -13.87
CA PHE A 136 12.46 9.16 -13.17
C PHE A 136 13.08 10.57 -13.12
N HIS A 137 14.41 10.70 -13.05
CA HIS A 137 15.05 12.01 -13.21
C HIS A 137 14.82 12.58 -14.60
N LEU A 138 14.93 11.76 -15.66
CA LEU A 138 14.58 12.18 -17.01
C LEU A 138 13.11 12.61 -17.09
N PHE A 139 12.21 11.89 -16.44
CA PHE A 139 10.81 12.26 -16.37
C PHE A 139 10.59 13.64 -15.73
N LEU A 140 11.20 13.86 -14.56
CA LEU A 140 11.13 15.14 -13.86
C LEU A 140 11.74 16.27 -14.69
N LEU A 141 12.93 16.08 -15.26
CA LEU A 141 13.64 17.16 -15.96
C LEU A 141 13.00 17.52 -17.30
N LEU A 142 12.43 16.55 -18.02
CA LEU A 142 11.94 16.76 -19.39
C LEU A 142 10.44 17.06 -19.46
N THR A 143 9.61 16.46 -18.61
CA THR A 143 8.13 16.58 -18.76
C THR A 143 7.42 17.08 -17.51
N SER A 144 8.03 16.94 -16.33
CA SER A 144 7.37 17.24 -15.04
C SER A 144 8.25 18.08 -14.13
N ASN A 145 8.83 19.16 -14.66
CA ASN A 145 9.83 19.96 -13.94
C ASN A 145 9.16 20.83 -12.84
N PRO A 146 9.44 20.58 -11.55
CA PRO A 146 8.81 21.34 -10.46
C PRO A 146 9.33 22.77 -10.32
N PHE A 147 10.41 23.14 -11.02
CA PHE A 147 11.04 24.46 -10.93
C PHE A 147 10.78 25.33 -12.16
N GLU A 148 9.81 24.97 -13.00
CA GLU A 148 9.47 25.76 -14.17
C GLU A 148 9.02 27.17 -13.76
N ARG A 149 9.61 28.19 -14.38
CA ARG A 149 9.46 29.61 -14.02
C ARG A 149 8.39 30.28 -14.88
N VAL A 150 7.62 31.18 -14.29
CA VAL A 150 6.64 32.04 -14.97
C VAL A 150 7.12 33.49 -14.88
N LEU A 151 8.16 33.81 -15.62
CA LEU A 151 8.77 35.15 -15.64
C LEU A 151 8.56 35.83 -17.01
N PRO A 152 8.37 37.16 -17.05
CA PRO A 152 8.28 38.10 -15.91
C PRO A 152 6.86 38.19 -15.31
N MET A 153 5.86 37.54 -15.92
CA MET A 153 4.44 37.67 -15.60
C MET A 153 4.00 36.71 -14.48
N ALA A 154 4.71 36.71 -13.35
CA ALA A 154 4.31 35.91 -12.19
C ALA A 154 3.00 36.48 -11.59
N PRO A 155 2.01 35.64 -11.25
CA PRO A 155 0.78 36.12 -10.65
C PRO A 155 1.03 36.67 -9.23
N ALA A 156 0.20 37.63 -8.83
CA ALA A 156 0.30 38.24 -7.50
C ALA A 156 -0.18 37.30 -6.38
N GLU A 157 -1.10 36.40 -6.71
CA GLU A 157 -1.68 35.36 -5.84
C GLU A 157 -1.72 34.02 -6.59
N GLY A 158 -1.67 32.92 -5.83
CA GLY A 158 -1.76 31.57 -6.37
C GLY A 158 -3.21 31.06 -6.47
N SER A 159 -3.38 29.86 -7.03
CA SER A 159 -4.69 29.23 -7.28
C SER A 159 -5.19 28.34 -6.14
N ASP A 160 -4.57 28.44 -4.96
CA ASP A 160 -4.79 27.59 -3.78
C ASP A 160 -4.47 26.10 -4.03
N LEU A 161 -4.38 25.31 -2.96
CA LEU A 161 -4.33 23.86 -3.05
C LEU A 161 -5.75 23.32 -3.23
N ASN A 162 -5.93 22.24 -4.02
CA ASN A 162 -7.21 21.55 -4.11
C ASN A 162 -7.77 21.30 -2.69
N PRO A 163 -8.96 21.81 -2.34
CA PRO A 163 -9.49 21.72 -0.99
C PRO A 163 -9.62 20.31 -0.42
N LEU A 164 -9.87 19.28 -1.25
CA LEU A 164 -9.88 17.88 -0.81
C LEU A 164 -8.52 17.42 -0.26
N LEU A 165 -7.44 18.14 -0.62
CA LEU A 165 -6.08 17.85 -0.21
C LEU A 165 -5.64 18.72 0.98
N GLN A 166 -6.47 19.68 1.42
CA GLN A 166 -6.24 20.48 2.63
C GLN A 166 -6.68 19.72 3.88
N ASP A 167 -6.16 18.50 4.02
CA ASP A 167 -6.49 17.58 5.10
C ASP A 167 -5.24 16.85 5.61
N PHE A 168 -5.27 16.39 6.86
CA PHE A 168 -4.21 15.61 7.48
C PHE A 168 -3.83 14.37 6.65
N GLY A 169 -4.80 13.75 5.98
CA GLY A 169 -4.62 12.64 5.07
C GLY A 169 -3.54 12.90 4.01
N LEU A 170 -3.56 14.05 3.33
CA LEU A 170 -2.54 14.42 2.34
C LEU A 170 -1.13 14.44 2.96
N ILE A 171 -1.01 14.87 4.22
CA ILE A 171 0.29 15.04 4.86
C ILE A 171 0.98 13.68 5.07
N VAL A 172 0.21 12.67 5.48
CA VAL A 172 0.78 11.38 5.92
C VAL A 172 0.61 10.24 4.91
N HIS A 173 -0.49 10.21 4.16
CA HIS A 173 -0.83 9.07 3.30
C HIS A 173 0.14 8.90 2.12
N PRO A 174 0.36 9.90 1.24
CA PRO A 174 1.25 9.76 0.08
C PRO A 174 2.69 9.37 0.45
N PRO A 175 3.36 9.99 1.46
CA PRO A 175 4.69 9.56 1.87
C PRO A 175 4.73 8.08 2.31
N LEU A 176 3.76 7.63 3.10
CA LEU A 176 3.68 6.24 3.56
C LEU A 176 3.41 5.26 2.41
N LEU A 177 2.50 5.63 1.49
CA LEU A 177 2.21 4.84 0.30
C LEU A 177 3.45 4.72 -0.60
N TYR A 178 4.18 5.82 -0.83
CA TYR A 178 5.41 5.82 -1.63
C TYR A 178 6.55 5.05 -0.95
N MET A 179 6.70 5.14 0.37
CA MET A 179 7.66 4.28 1.09
C MET A 179 7.43 2.79 0.81
N GLY A 180 6.17 2.36 0.62
CA GLY A 180 5.82 1.01 0.20
C GLY A 180 6.03 0.75 -1.30
N TYR A 181 5.38 1.54 -2.15
CA TYR A 181 5.43 1.43 -3.62
C TYR A 181 6.86 1.41 -4.15
N VAL A 182 7.62 2.44 -3.78
CA VAL A 182 9.01 2.62 -4.21
C VAL A 182 9.90 1.61 -3.50
N GLY A 183 9.57 1.22 -2.28
CA GLY A 183 10.28 0.18 -1.52
C GLY A 183 10.32 -1.17 -2.23
N LEU A 184 9.31 -1.49 -3.04
CA LEU A 184 9.31 -2.70 -3.88
C LEU A 184 10.39 -2.67 -4.99
N SER A 185 11.01 -1.52 -5.29
CA SER A 185 12.19 -1.44 -6.16
C SER A 185 13.40 -2.17 -5.59
N VAL A 186 13.49 -2.32 -4.25
CA VAL A 186 14.59 -3.02 -3.58
C VAL A 186 14.56 -4.53 -3.88
N PRO A 187 13.49 -5.30 -3.56
CA PRO A 187 13.43 -6.71 -3.94
C PRO A 187 13.49 -6.93 -5.45
N PHE A 188 12.97 -5.99 -6.26
CA PHE A 188 13.17 -6.00 -7.70
C PHE A 188 14.65 -5.90 -8.08
N ALA A 189 15.39 -4.94 -7.54
CA ALA A 189 16.81 -4.75 -7.84
C ALA A 189 17.65 -5.96 -7.41
N PHE A 190 17.35 -6.57 -6.26
CA PHE A 190 17.94 -7.84 -5.85
C PHE A 190 17.64 -8.97 -6.84
N ALA A 191 16.40 -9.08 -7.33
CA ALA A 191 16.02 -10.09 -8.31
C ALA A 191 16.78 -9.93 -9.63
N ILE A 192 16.87 -8.71 -10.17
CA ILE A 192 17.62 -8.41 -11.39
C ILE A 192 19.11 -8.66 -11.21
N ALA A 193 19.69 -8.20 -10.09
CA ALA A 193 21.10 -8.41 -9.79
C ALA A 193 21.45 -9.91 -9.68
N ALA A 194 20.58 -10.71 -9.07
CA ALA A 194 20.73 -12.17 -8.97
C ALA A 194 20.65 -12.85 -10.35
N LEU A 195 19.70 -12.45 -11.20
CA LEU A 195 19.57 -12.95 -12.58
C LEU A 195 20.80 -12.61 -13.44
N LEU A 196 21.33 -11.39 -13.32
CA LEU A 196 22.58 -10.99 -13.97
C LEU A 196 23.78 -11.76 -13.40
N GLY A 197 23.74 -12.10 -12.10
CA GLY A 197 24.78 -12.81 -11.34
C GLY A 197 24.94 -14.27 -11.73
N GLY A 198 23.86 -14.93 -12.11
CA GLY A 198 23.82 -16.38 -12.32
C GLY A 198 24.06 -17.20 -11.03
N ARG A 199 24.39 -16.56 -9.90
CA ARG A 199 24.59 -17.17 -8.59
C ARG A 199 23.37 -16.87 -7.72
N MET A 200 22.45 -17.83 -7.65
CA MET A 200 21.22 -17.74 -6.87
C MET A 200 21.24 -18.72 -5.70
N ASP A 201 22.04 -18.36 -4.70
CA ASP A 201 22.10 -19.10 -3.44
C ASP A 201 20.88 -18.81 -2.54
N VAL A 202 20.73 -19.53 -1.44
CA VAL A 202 19.64 -19.23 -0.48
C VAL A 202 19.93 -17.91 0.25
N ALA A 203 21.17 -17.42 0.24
CA ALA A 203 21.60 -16.24 0.98
C ALA A 203 20.89 -14.96 0.51
N TRP A 204 20.68 -14.78 -0.81
CA TRP A 204 19.95 -13.61 -1.32
C TRP A 204 18.53 -13.47 -0.76
N THR A 205 17.83 -14.59 -0.53
CA THR A 205 16.47 -14.56 0.03
C THR A 205 16.44 -14.11 1.49
N ARG A 206 17.48 -14.42 2.28
CA ARG A 206 17.60 -13.97 3.67
C ARG A 206 17.80 -12.46 3.74
N TRP A 207 18.51 -11.88 2.77
CA TRP A 207 18.77 -10.44 2.70
C TRP A 207 17.59 -9.66 2.14
N THR A 208 16.90 -10.19 1.13
CA THR A 208 15.77 -9.51 0.47
C THR A 208 14.54 -9.41 1.37
N ARG A 209 14.33 -10.41 2.23
CA ARG A 209 13.10 -10.54 3.02
C ARG A 209 12.81 -9.39 3.99
N PRO A 210 13.78 -8.85 4.76
CA PRO A 210 13.56 -7.63 5.54
C PRO A 210 13.08 -6.45 4.70
N TRP A 211 13.70 -6.20 3.54
CA TRP A 211 13.32 -5.12 2.64
C TRP A 211 11.89 -5.29 2.12
N THR A 212 11.55 -6.50 1.66
CA THR A 212 10.19 -6.82 1.21
C THR A 212 9.17 -6.63 2.33
N ASN A 213 9.47 -7.09 3.55
CA ASN A 213 8.55 -6.94 4.67
C ASN A 213 8.32 -5.47 5.05
N ILE A 214 9.36 -4.63 5.07
CA ILE A 214 9.19 -3.20 5.39
C ILE A 214 8.42 -2.48 4.27
N ALA A 215 8.74 -2.73 3.00
CA ALA A 215 7.99 -2.16 1.88
C ALA A 215 6.51 -2.59 1.92
N TRP A 216 6.24 -3.86 2.20
CA TRP A 216 4.89 -4.39 2.37
C TRP A 216 4.16 -3.78 3.58
N ALA A 217 4.87 -3.51 4.69
CA ALA A 217 4.30 -2.85 5.86
C ALA A 217 3.85 -1.42 5.55
N PHE A 218 4.71 -0.63 4.91
CA PHE A 218 4.38 0.74 4.49
C PHE A 218 3.24 0.76 3.49
N LEU A 219 3.24 -0.16 2.51
CA LEU A 219 2.15 -0.28 1.55
C LEU A 219 0.82 -0.62 2.25
N THR A 220 0.85 -1.51 3.24
CA THR A 220 -0.33 -1.86 4.05
C THR A 220 -0.85 -0.64 4.82
N ILE A 221 0.00 0.10 5.52
CA ILE A 221 -0.40 1.32 6.24
C ILE A 221 -0.91 2.37 5.26
N GLY A 222 -0.22 2.56 4.12
CA GLY A 222 -0.60 3.53 3.10
C GLY A 222 -2.02 3.28 2.60
N ILE A 223 -2.32 2.06 2.17
CA ILE A 223 -3.66 1.66 1.71
C ILE A 223 -4.70 1.80 2.84
N THR A 224 -4.34 1.38 4.07
CA THR A 224 -5.25 1.48 5.22
C THR A 224 -5.61 2.92 5.55
N LEU A 225 -4.62 3.82 5.57
CA LEU A 225 -4.82 5.25 5.79
C LEU A 225 -5.60 5.90 4.65
N GLY A 226 -5.34 5.52 3.39
CA GLY A 226 -6.09 6.00 2.24
C GLY A 226 -7.57 5.63 2.33
N SER A 227 -7.87 4.38 2.69
CA SER A 227 -9.25 3.92 2.94
C SER A 227 -9.91 4.65 4.11
N TRP A 228 -9.16 4.93 5.18
CA TRP A 228 -9.66 5.70 6.32
C TRP A 228 -9.94 7.16 5.95
N TRP A 229 -9.05 7.78 5.19
CA TRP A 229 -9.21 9.16 4.70
C TRP A 229 -10.41 9.29 3.77
N ALA A 230 -10.49 8.44 2.75
CA ALA A 230 -11.62 8.41 1.81
C ALA A 230 -12.98 8.22 2.51
N TYR A 231 -12.99 7.49 3.64
CA TYR A 231 -14.19 7.24 4.42
C TYR A 231 -14.82 8.48 5.05
N TYR A 232 -14.01 9.45 5.51
CA TYR A 232 -14.55 10.67 6.13
C TYR A 232 -14.58 11.86 5.18
N GLU A 233 -13.60 11.98 4.27
CA GLU A 233 -13.44 13.17 3.42
C GLU A 233 -14.46 13.22 2.27
N LEU A 234 -14.82 12.07 1.71
CA LEU A 234 -15.63 12.04 0.48
C LEU A 234 -17.14 12.21 0.72
N GLY A 235 -17.61 12.26 1.97
CA GLY A 235 -19.01 12.58 2.31
C GLY A 235 -20.06 11.49 2.00
N TRP A 236 -19.71 10.38 1.35
CA TRP A 236 -20.65 9.27 1.03
C TRP A 236 -20.50 8.06 1.96
N GLY A 237 -19.51 8.08 2.85
CA GLY A 237 -19.34 7.14 3.96
C GLY A 237 -18.89 5.72 3.58
N GLY A 238 -18.40 5.45 2.38
CA GLY A 238 -17.78 4.15 2.10
C GLY A 238 -16.25 4.20 2.13
N TRP A 239 -15.64 3.02 2.13
CA TRP A 239 -14.24 2.81 2.48
C TRP A 239 -13.40 2.18 1.36
N TRP A 240 -14.07 1.71 0.30
CA TRP A 240 -13.46 1.12 -0.90
C TRP A 240 -14.49 1.07 -2.02
N PHE A 241 -14.09 1.44 -3.24
CA PHE A 241 -14.93 1.53 -4.42
C PHE A 241 -14.49 0.67 -5.60
N TRP A 242 -13.31 0.06 -5.53
CA TRP A 242 -12.65 -0.55 -6.69
C TRP A 242 -12.33 0.45 -7.79
N ASP A 243 -12.02 1.70 -7.42
CA ASP A 243 -11.61 2.70 -8.39
C ASP A 243 -10.19 2.38 -8.92
N PRO A 244 -9.80 2.87 -10.11
CA PRO A 244 -8.49 2.59 -10.69
C PRO A 244 -7.28 2.93 -9.80
N VAL A 245 -7.37 3.98 -8.98
CA VAL A 245 -6.30 4.42 -8.07
C VAL A 245 -6.20 3.50 -6.86
N GLU A 246 -7.33 3.14 -6.23
CA GLU A 246 -7.41 2.10 -5.21
C GLU A 246 -6.83 0.77 -5.75
N ASN A 247 -7.30 0.32 -6.92
CA ASN A 247 -6.86 -0.93 -7.55
C ASN A 247 -5.37 -0.93 -7.87
N ALA A 248 -4.86 0.20 -8.37
CA ALA A 248 -3.43 0.39 -8.65
C ALA A 248 -2.57 0.14 -7.41
N SER A 249 -3.05 0.50 -6.22
CA SER A 249 -2.33 0.27 -4.95
C SER A 249 -2.49 -1.15 -4.41
N PHE A 250 -3.64 -1.77 -4.64
CA PHE A 250 -3.94 -3.07 -4.10
C PHE A 250 -3.27 -4.22 -4.86
N MET A 251 -3.14 -4.13 -6.19
CA MET A 251 -2.45 -5.13 -7.02
C MET A 251 -0.99 -5.42 -6.59
N PRO A 252 -0.10 -4.42 -6.43
CA PRO A 252 1.25 -4.68 -5.94
C PRO A 252 1.26 -5.21 -4.51
N TRP A 253 0.29 -4.85 -3.66
CA TRP A 253 0.16 -5.39 -2.31
C TRP A 253 -0.16 -6.89 -2.31
N LEU A 254 -1.04 -7.37 -3.19
CA LEU A 254 -1.37 -8.79 -3.34
C LEU A 254 -0.15 -9.60 -3.79
N ILE A 255 0.58 -9.12 -4.79
CA ILE A 255 1.81 -9.77 -5.27
C ILE A 255 2.93 -9.69 -4.23
N ALA A 256 3.07 -8.58 -3.51
CA ALA A 256 4.01 -8.45 -2.40
C ALA A 256 3.66 -9.42 -1.26
N THR A 257 2.38 -9.64 -0.97
CA THR A 257 1.93 -10.64 0.00
C THR A 257 2.36 -12.04 -0.44
N ALA A 258 2.17 -12.39 -1.71
CA ALA A 258 2.66 -13.65 -2.26
C ALA A 258 4.19 -13.76 -2.21
N LEU A 259 4.90 -12.66 -2.44
CA LEU A 259 6.36 -12.56 -2.36
C LEU A 259 6.89 -12.81 -0.94
N VAL A 260 6.26 -12.20 0.09
CA VAL A 260 6.61 -12.40 1.51
C VAL A 260 6.54 -13.90 1.87
N HIS A 261 5.51 -14.59 1.40
CA HIS A 261 5.33 -16.02 1.64
C HIS A 261 6.28 -16.87 0.80
N SER A 262 6.49 -16.52 -0.47
CA SER A 262 7.42 -17.21 -1.36
C SER A 262 8.84 -17.16 -0.82
N LEU A 263 9.31 -15.98 -0.39
CA LEU A 263 10.61 -15.77 0.26
C LEU A 263 10.76 -16.64 1.51
N ALA A 264 9.69 -16.82 2.29
CA ALA A 264 9.73 -17.68 3.48
C ALA A 264 9.94 -19.16 3.13
N VAL A 265 9.36 -19.63 2.01
CA VAL A 265 9.56 -21.01 1.52
C VAL A 265 10.95 -21.15 0.92
N THR A 266 11.40 -20.20 0.11
CA THR A 266 12.73 -20.27 -0.52
C THR A 266 13.85 -20.23 0.51
N GLU A 267 13.74 -19.39 1.55
CA GLU A 267 14.71 -19.33 2.64
C GLU A 267 14.79 -20.67 3.41
N LYS A 268 13.64 -21.30 3.70
CA LYS A 268 13.59 -22.52 4.52
C LYS A 268 13.86 -23.81 3.75
N ARG A 269 13.48 -23.86 2.48
CA ARG A 269 13.42 -25.09 1.67
C ARG A 269 14.23 -25.03 0.39
N GLY A 270 14.70 -23.85 -0.02
CA GLY A 270 15.40 -23.66 -1.30
C GLY A 270 14.52 -23.83 -2.54
N LEU A 271 13.20 -23.95 -2.37
CA LEU A 271 12.20 -24.14 -3.43
C LEU A 271 11.67 -22.79 -3.95
N PHE A 272 10.96 -22.84 -5.08
CA PHE A 272 10.25 -21.70 -5.68
C PHE A 272 11.11 -20.51 -6.14
N ARG A 273 12.44 -20.68 -6.31
CA ARG A 273 13.36 -19.58 -6.67
C ARG A 273 12.89 -18.76 -7.88
N GLY A 274 12.51 -19.42 -8.97
CA GLY A 274 11.99 -18.74 -10.17
C GLY A 274 10.69 -17.97 -9.89
N TRP A 275 9.75 -18.60 -9.19
CA TRP A 275 8.49 -17.97 -8.78
C TRP A 275 8.71 -16.74 -7.89
N THR A 276 9.63 -16.82 -6.92
CA THR A 276 9.99 -15.70 -6.05
C THR A 276 10.56 -14.52 -6.82
N LEU A 277 11.45 -14.77 -7.79
CA LEU A 277 11.96 -13.70 -8.65
C LEU A 277 10.86 -13.07 -9.48
N LEU A 278 9.99 -13.89 -10.08
CA LEU A 278 8.89 -13.39 -10.90
C LEU A 278 7.93 -12.52 -10.09
N LEU A 279 7.61 -12.92 -8.86
CA LEU A 279 6.82 -12.11 -7.92
C LEU A 279 7.52 -10.79 -7.56
N ALA A 280 8.84 -10.78 -7.38
CA ALA A 280 9.58 -9.54 -7.14
C ALA A 280 9.55 -8.60 -8.36
N ILE A 281 9.64 -9.16 -9.57
CA ILE A 281 9.49 -8.41 -10.82
C ILE A 281 8.07 -7.82 -10.91
N PHE A 282 7.04 -8.65 -10.74
CA PHE A 282 5.65 -8.21 -10.83
C PHE A 282 5.25 -7.21 -9.75
N ALA A 283 5.74 -7.33 -8.51
CA ALA A 283 5.42 -6.40 -7.44
C ALA A 283 5.84 -4.96 -7.80
N PHE A 284 7.06 -4.78 -8.31
CA PHE A 284 7.53 -3.46 -8.73
C PHE A 284 6.92 -3.03 -10.07
N ALA A 285 6.75 -3.95 -11.02
CA ALA A 285 6.09 -3.68 -12.30
C ALA A 285 4.67 -3.12 -12.12
N LEU A 286 3.88 -3.71 -11.22
CA LEU A 286 2.53 -3.24 -10.90
C LEU A 286 2.54 -1.88 -10.18
N SER A 287 3.58 -1.59 -9.40
CA SER A 287 3.77 -0.26 -8.78
C SER A 287 4.04 0.82 -9.84
N LEU A 288 4.86 0.51 -10.86
CA LEU A 288 5.08 1.39 -12.01
C LEU A 288 3.84 1.53 -12.90
N LEU A 289 3.11 0.43 -13.13
CA LEU A 289 1.83 0.46 -13.83
C LEU A 289 0.84 1.36 -13.09
N GLY A 290 0.76 1.27 -11.77
CA GLY A 290 -0.06 2.16 -10.96
C GLY A 290 0.31 3.63 -11.16
N THR A 291 1.60 3.94 -11.26
CA THR A 291 2.06 5.31 -11.59
C THR A 291 1.53 5.76 -12.95
N PHE A 292 1.57 4.88 -13.96
CA PHE A 292 0.96 5.17 -15.27
C PHE A 292 -0.55 5.40 -15.18
N LEU A 293 -1.29 4.52 -14.50
CA LEU A 293 -2.76 4.60 -14.42
C LEU A 293 -3.23 5.89 -13.73
N VAL A 294 -2.60 6.26 -12.63
CA VAL A 294 -2.99 7.45 -11.83
C VAL A 294 -2.63 8.75 -12.55
N ARG A 295 -1.60 8.74 -13.41
CA ARG A 295 -0.98 9.98 -13.91
C ARG A 295 -1.24 10.26 -15.40
N SER A 296 -1.58 9.24 -16.17
CA SER A 296 -1.78 9.36 -17.62
C SER A 296 -3.12 10.00 -18.02
N GLY A 297 -4.10 10.06 -17.11
CA GLY A 297 -5.47 10.51 -17.44
C GLY A 297 -6.27 9.54 -18.29
N VAL A 298 -5.72 8.34 -18.54
CA VAL A 298 -6.32 7.34 -19.42
C VAL A 298 -7.56 6.69 -18.80
N LEU A 299 -7.64 6.66 -17.47
CA LEU A 299 -8.82 6.21 -16.72
C LEU A 299 -9.39 7.35 -15.88
N THR A 300 -10.71 7.43 -15.82
CA THR A 300 -11.41 8.34 -14.90
C THR A 300 -11.37 7.80 -13.48
N SER A 301 -10.92 8.62 -12.52
CA SER A 301 -10.96 8.28 -11.09
C SER A 301 -11.24 9.53 -10.26
N VAL A 302 -11.98 9.35 -9.16
CA VAL A 302 -12.22 10.38 -8.14
C VAL A 302 -10.98 10.72 -7.33
N HIS A 303 -9.98 9.83 -7.32
CA HIS A 303 -8.71 9.98 -6.61
C HIS A 303 -7.58 10.48 -7.53
N ALA A 304 -7.88 10.80 -8.79
CA ALA A 304 -6.91 11.34 -9.75
C ALA A 304 -6.98 12.87 -9.78
N PHE A 305 -6.06 13.52 -9.06
CA PHE A 305 -6.02 14.99 -8.93
C PHE A 305 -5.17 15.68 -10.00
N ALA A 306 -4.37 14.91 -10.74
CA ALA A 306 -3.52 15.46 -11.79
C ALA A 306 -3.38 14.42 -12.92
N SER A 307 -3.70 14.82 -14.15
CA SER A 307 -3.58 13.97 -15.34
C SER A 307 -3.02 14.75 -16.54
N ASP A 308 -2.11 14.14 -17.29
CA ASP A 308 -1.53 14.73 -18.51
C ASP A 308 -1.17 13.61 -19.50
N PRO A 309 -1.82 13.53 -20.68
CA PRO A 309 -1.57 12.49 -21.67
C PRO A 309 -0.11 12.43 -22.15
N THR A 310 0.58 13.58 -22.26
CA THR A 310 1.98 13.64 -22.72
C THR A 310 2.92 12.97 -21.72
N ARG A 311 2.67 13.19 -20.42
CA ARG A 311 3.38 12.54 -19.32
C ARG A 311 3.08 11.04 -19.28
N GLY A 312 1.84 10.65 -19.59
CA GLY A 312 1.42 9.25 -19.69
C GLY A 312 2.26 8.43 -20.67
N VAL A 313 2.57 9.00 -21.86
CA VAL A 313 3.39 8.33 -22.89
C VAL A 313 4.81 8.05 -22.38
N PHE A 314 5.43 9.01 -21.68
CA PHE A 314 6.76 8.81 -21.09
C PHE A 314 6.75 7.64 -20.11
N VAL A 315 5.80 7.62 -19.17
CA VAL A 315 5.70 6.55 -18.17
C VAL A 315 5.44 5.20 -18.84
N LEU A 316 4.63 5.15 -19.90
CA LEU A 316 4.38 3.93 -20.66
C LEU A 316 5.65 3.38 -21.34
N MET A 317 6.45 4.25 -21.98
CA MET A 317 7.74 3.84 -22.55
C MET A 317 8.71 3.34 -21.47
N PHE A 318 8.81 4.07 -20.36
CA PHE A 318 9.64 3.68 -19.23
C PHE A 318 9.21 2.34 -18.63
N LEU A 319 7.90 2.13 -18.46
CA LEU A 319 7.29 0.88 -18.04
C LEU A 319 7.66 -0.27 -19.00
N GLY A 320 7.56 -0.04 -20.32
CA GLY A 320 7.93 -1.00 -21.35
C GLY A 320 9.39 -1.43 -21.27
N VAL A 321 10.32 -0.50 -21.03
CA VAL A 321 11.75 -0.79 -20.86
C VAL A 321 12.00 -1.60 -19.58
N VAL A 322 11.46 -1.16 -18.44
CA VAL A 322 11.71 -1.81 -17.15
C VAL A 322 11.08 -3.21 -17.10
N ILE A 323 9.79 -3.34 -17.46
CA ILE A 323 9.08 -4.62 -17.45
C ILE A 323 9.59 -5.53 -18.57
N GLY A 324 9.66 -5.03 -19.80
CA GLY A 324 10.12 -5.82 -20.94
C GLY A 324 11.54 -6.32 -20.75
N GLY A 325 12.46 -5.45 -20.31
CA GLY A 325 13.85 -5.83 -20.03
C GLY A 325 13.99 -6.84 -18.89
N SER A 326 13.25 -6.66 -17.79
CA SER A 326 13.30 -7.60 -16.65
C SER A 326 12.70 -8.96 -16.97
N LEU A 327 11.56 -9.01 -17.67
CA LEU A 327 10.94 -10.27 -18.09
C LEU A 327 11.74 -10.99 -19.17
N LEU A 328 12.35 -10.26 -20.11
CA LEU A 328 13.28 -10.84 -21.09
C LEU A 328 14.48 -11.48 -20.38
N LEU A 329 15.12 -10.75 -19.45
CA LEU A 329 16.23 -11.28 -18.66
C LEU A 329 15.80 -12.52 -17.86
N TYR A 330 14.63 -12.48 -17.25
CA TYR A 330 14.07 -13.65 -16.55
C TYR A 330 13.89 -14.83 -17.50
N GLY A 331 13.28 -14.63 -18.68
CA GLY A 331 13.08 -15.68 -19.68
C GLY A 331 14.38 -16.32 -20.15
N LEU A 332 15.42 -15.50 -20.41
CA LEU A 332 16.75 -15.98 -20.81
C LEU A 332 17.47 -16.78 -19.71
N ARG A 333 17.20 -16.46 -18.43
CA ARG A 333 17.85 -17.12 -17.29
C ARG A 333 17.02 -18.26 -16.68
N ALA A 334 15.71 -18.31 -16.93
CA ALA A 334 14.78 -19.27 -16.34
C ALA A 334 15.22 -20.75 -16.43
N PRO A 335 15.84 -21.24 -17.53
CA PRO A 335 16.32 -22.62 -17.59
C PRO A 335 17.35 -22.98 -16.51
N THR A 336 18.17 -22.01 -16.10
CA THR A 336 19.20 -22.19 -15.06
C THR A 336 18.62 -22.22 -13.64
N LEU A 337 17.32 -21.93 -13.48
CA LEU A 337 16.64 -21.80 -12.18
C LEU A 337 15.92 -23.08 -11.73
N ARG A 338 15.97 -24.14 -12.53
CA ARG A 338 15.27 -25.39 -12.26
C ARG A 338 15.91 -26.10 -11.07
N VAL A 339 15.18 -26.14 -9.95
CA VAL A 339 15.53 -26.93 -8.77
C VAL A 339 14.51 -28.07 -8.67
N PRO A 340 14.95 -29.34 -8.57
CA PRO A 340 14.04 -30.45 -8.31
C PRO A 340 13.24 -30.18 -7.04
N ALA A 341 11.91 -30.17 -7.15
CA ALA A 341 11.02 -29.96 -6.02
C ALA A 341 10.39 -31.28 -5.60
N SER A 342 10.56 -31.65 -4.33
CA SER A 342 9.90 -32.82 -3.73
C SER A 342 9.12 -32.42 -2.48
N PHE A 343 7.80 -32.37 -2.59
CA PHE A 343 6.86 -32.21 -1.47
C PHE A 343 5.51 -32.81 -1.86
N GLY A 344 4.77 -33.33 -0.88
CA GLY A 344 3.43 -33.87 -1.08
C GLY A 344 2.36 -32.77 -1.15
N TRP A 345 1.21 -33.08 -1.73
CA TRP A 345 0.07 -32.15 -1.84
C TRP A 345 -0.51 -31.69 -0.49
N ARG A 346 -0.26 -32.45 0.59
CA ARG A 346 -0.70 -32.13 1.97
C ARG A 346 0.41 -31.47 2.79
N SER A 347 1.24 -30.67 2.14
CA SER A 347 2.37 -30.00 2.77
C SER A 347 2.12 -28.51 2.91
N ARG A 348 2.84 -27.87 3.84
CA ARG A 348 2.84 -26.41 3.94
C ARG A 348 3.32 -25.76 2.65
N GLU A 349 4.27 -26.36 1.93
CA GLU A 349 4.74 -25.87 0.63
C GLU A 349 3.60 -25.80 -0.40
N ALA A 350 2.79 -26.85 -0.50
CA ALA A 350 1.67 -26.91 -1.44
C ALA A 350 0.61 -25.85 -1.13
N PHE A 351 0.25 -25.68 0.14
CA PHE A 351 -0.75 -24.69 0.55
C PHE A 351 -0.25 -23.25 0.40
N VAL A 352 1.03 -22.98 0.69
CA VAL A 352 1.63 -21.67 0.42
C VAL A 352 1.64 -21.39 -1.09
N LEU A 353 1.98 -22.38 -1.92
CA LEU A 353 1.94 -22.23 -3.38
C LEU A 353 0.51 -21.97 -3.88
N ALA A 354 -0.48 -22.70 -3.37
CA ALA A 354 -1.89 -22.53 -3.73
C ALA A 354 -2.39 -21.11 -3.36
N ASN A 355 -2.08 -20.63 -2.14
CA ASN A 355 -2.41 -19.26 -1.75
C ASN A 355 -1.69 -18.22 -2.62
N ASN A 356 -0.42 -18.43 -2.94
CA ASN A 356 0.31 -17.54 -3.83
C ASN A 356 -0.29 -17.50 -5.23
N ALA A 357 -0.73 -18.65 -5.76
CA ALA A 357 -1.43 -18.72 -7.04
C ALA A 357 -2.77 -17.99 -6.98
N LEU A 358 -3.55 -18.16 -5.91
CA LEU A 358 -4.80 -17.41 -5.71
C LEU A 358 -4.56 -15.91 -5.63
N LEU A 359 -3.55 -15.43 -4.91
CA LEU A 359 -3.19 -14.02 -4.85
C LEU A 359 -2.84 -13.47 -6.25
N ALA A 360 -2.10 -14.24 -7.05
CA ALA A 360 -1.80 -13.87 -8.44
C ALA A 360 -3.06 -13.86 -9.32
N VAL A 361 -3.98 -14.81 -9.16
CA VAL A 361 -5.28 -14.83 -9.86
C VAL A 361 -6.14 -13.64 -9.48
N ILE A 362 -6.26 -13.32 -8.19
CA ILE A 362 -6.99 -12.13 -7.71
C ILE A 362 -6.39 -10.86 -8.34
N THR A 363 -5.06 -10.77 -8.34
CA THR A 363 -4.36 -9.64 -8.99
C THR A 363 -4.69 -9.56 -10.48
N ALA A 364 -4.69 -10.69 -11.20
CA ALA A 364 -4.99 -10.74 -12.63
C ALA A 364 -6.45 -10.33 -12.93
N VAL A 365 -7.40 -10.74 -12.10
CA VAL A 365 -8.81 -10.32 -12.21
C VAL A 365 -8.95 -8.81 -12.01
N ILE A 366 -8.30 -8.26 -10.98
CA ILE A 366 -8.34 -6.82 -10.70
C ILE A 366 -7.67 -6.04 -11.85
N LEU A 367 -6.52 -6.52 -12.33
CA LEU A 367 -5.80 -5.94 -13.45
C LEU A 367 -6.67 -5.94 -14.71
N LEU A 368 -7.31 -7.06 -15.03
CA LEU A 368 -8.19 -7.18 -16.19
C LEU A 368 -9.37 -6.22 -16.06
N GLY A 369 -10.08 -6.22 -14.93
CA GLY A 369 -11.21 -5.32 -14.70
C GLY A 369 -10.81 -3.84 -14.77
N THR A 370 -9.63 -3.49 -14.27
CA THR A 370 -9.12 -2.10 -14.27
C THR A 370 -8.69 -1.65 -15.67
N LEU A 371 -8.06 -2.53 -16.46
CA LEU A 371 -7.60 -2.21 -17.82
C LEU A 371 -8.68 -2.40 -18.89
N TYR A 372 -9.78 -3.08 -18.59
CA TYR A 372 -10.83 -3.36 -19.58
C TYR A 372 -11.45 -2.10 -20.20
N PRO A 373 -11.79 -1.04 -19.43
CA PRO A 373 -12.22 0.24 -20.00
C PRO A 373 -11.24 0.84 -21.01
N LEU A 374 -9.93 0.75 -20.72
CA LEU A 374 -8.87 1.24 -21.61
C LEU A 374 -8.82 0.43 -22.91
N VAL A 375 -8.90 -0.90 -22.81
CA VAL A 375 -8.93 -1.77 -23.99
C VAL A 375 -10.17 -1.47 -24.84
N ALA A 376 -11.35 -1.34 -24.24
CA ALA A 376 -12.58 -1.02 -24.95
C ALA A 376 -12.49 0.33 -25.68
N ASP A 377 -11.89 1.33 -25.06
CA ASP A 377 -11.69 2.66 -25.65
C ASP A 377 -10.77 2.60 -26.88
N VAL A 378 -9.61 1.94 -26.76
CA VAL A 378 -8.65 1.78 -27.87
C VAL A 378 -9.22 0.96 -29.02
N MET A 379 -10.07 -0.02 -28.72
CA MET A 379 -10.74 -0.86 -29.72
C MET A 379 -11.98 -0.20 -30.34
N GLY A 380 -12.38 0.99 -29.89
CA GLY A 380 -13.55 1.71 -30.40
C GLY A 380 -14.90 1.08 -29.98
N TRP A 381 -14.94 0.31 -28.89
CA TRP A 381 -16.15 -0.33 -28.36
C TRP A 381 -17.01 0.61 -27.49
N GLY A 382 -16.59 1.87 -27.35
CA GLY A 382 -17.22 2.86 -26.49
C GLY A 382 -16.68 2.86 -25.07
N LYS A 383 -17.13 3.83 -24.26
CA LYS A 383 -16.72 3.98 -22.86
C LYS A 383 -17.48 2.96 -22.00
N ILE A 384 -16.77 1.93 -21.55
CA ILE A 384 -17.28 0.94 -20.60
C ILE A 384 -16.73 1.28 -19.21
N SER A 385 -17.57 1.16 -18.17
CA SER A 385 -17.13 1.26 -16.77
C SER A 385 -17.27 -0.10 -16.09
N VAL A 386 -16.26 -0.48 -15.30
CA VAL A 386 -16.24 -1.71 -14.51
C VAL A 386 -16.26 -1.30 -13.04
N GLY A 387 -17.36 -1.61 -12.35
CA GLY A 387 -17.57 -1.20 -10.95
C GLY A 387 -17.59 -2.37 -9.95
N PRO A 388 -17.98 -2.10 -8.68
CA PRO A 388 -17.99 -3.08 -7.60
C PRO A 388 -18.66 -4.43 -7.90
N PRO A 389 -19.75 -4.53 -8.69
CA PRO A 389 -20.37 -5.83 -8.99
C PRO A 389 -19.41 -6.83 -9.63
N TYR A 390 -18.58 -6.38 -10.60
CA TYR A 390 -17.57 -7.23 -11.22
C TYR A 390 -16.54 -7.69 -10.18
N PHE A 391 -15.89 -6.74 -9.51
CA PHE A 391 -14.80 -7.05 -8.59
C PHE A 391 -15.28 -7.91 -7.42
N ASN A 392 -16.41 -7.59 -6.79
CA ASN A 392 -16.93 -8.34 -5.65
C ASN A 392 -17.31 -9.78 -6.03
N SER A 393 -17.85 -10.01 -7.24
CA SER A 393 -18.25 -11.35 -7.70
C SER A 393 -17.08 -12.33 -7.76
N PHE A 394 -15.86 -11.84 -8.05
CA PHE A 394 -14.64 -12.65 -8.06
C PHE A 394 -13.87 -12.57 -6.75
N PHE A 395 -13.70 -11.37 -6.21
CA PHE A 395 -12.86 -11.11 -5.04
C PHE A 395 -13.37 -11.82 -3.79
N VAL A 396 -14.68 -11.80 -3.54
CA VAL A 396 -15.27 -12.39 -2.33
C VAL A 396 -15.06 -13.92 -2.30
N PRO A 397 -15.46 -14.71 -3.33
CA PRO A 397 -15.22 -16.15 -3.32
C PRO A 397 -13.73 -16.53 -3.28
N LEU A 398 -12.88 -15.81 -4.01
CA LEU A 398 -11.43 -16.06 -4.03
C LEU A 398 -10.79 -15.77 -2.66
N THR A 399 -11.21 -14.69 -1.98
CA THR A 399 -10.71 -14.33 -0.64
C THR A 399 -11.18 -15.33 0.42
N LEU A 400 -12.43 -15.81 0.35
CA LEU A 400 -12.91 -16.87 1.24
C LEU A 400 -12.13 -18.18 1.03
N THR A 401 -11.81 -18.53 -0.22
CA THR A 401 -10.95 -19.68 -0.53
C THR A 401 -9.54 -19.50 0.02
N LEU A 402 -8.96 -18.31 -0.12
CA LEU A 402 -7.66 -17.96 0.45
C LEU A 402 -7.69 -18.06 1.98
N ALA A 403 -8.73 -17.56 2.65
CA ALA A 403 -8.90 -17.66 4.10
C ALA A 403 -8.95 -19.12 4.58
N LEU A 404 -9.68 -19.97 3.85
CA LEU A 404 -9.77 -21.40 4.12
C LEU A 404 -8.38 -22.06 4.08
N LEU A 405 -7.66 -21.89 2.96
CA LEU A 405 -6.34 -22.46 2.74
C LEU A 405 -5.28 -21.88 3.69
N MET A 406 -5.34 -20.58 3.99
CA MET A 406 -4.45 -19.90 4.93
C MET A 406 -4.52 -20.52 6.33
N GLY A 407 -5.75 -20.73 6.83
CA GLY A 407 -5.96 -21.37 8.13
C GLY A 407 -5.36 -22.77 8.21
N ILE A 408 -5.62 -23.63 7.21
CA ILE A 408 -5.09 -25.01 7.17
C ILE A 408 -3.56 -25.00 7.01
N GLY A 409 -3.04 -24.22 6.07
CA GLY A 409 -1.62 -24.16 5.73
C GLY A 409 -0.72 -23.73 6.90
N ALA A 410 -1.23 -22.90 7.81
CA ALA A 410 -0.52 -22.51 9.02
C ALA A 410 -0.16 -23.71 9.91
N LEU A 411 -0.98 -24.76 9.92
CA LEU A 411 -0.86 -25.92 10.80
C LEU A 411 -0.11 -27.10 10.17
N LEU A 412 0.01 -27.12 8.85
CA LEU A 412 0.69 -28.20 8.12
C LEU A 412 2.19 -28.25 8.42
N GLN A 413 2.75 -29.44 8.32
CA GLN A 413 4.18 -29.65 8.38
C GLN A 413 4.81 -29.44 7.00
N TRP A 414 6.13 -29.23 7.00
CA TRP A 414 6.88 -29.17 5.76
C TRP A 414 7.07 -30.58 5.18
N LYS A 415 7.22 -30.71 3.86
CA LYS A 415 7.31 -31.97 3.08
C LYS A 415 5.99 -32.72 2.92
N ASP A 416 5.38 -33.20 4.00
CA ASP A 416 4.08 -33.88 3.97
C ASP A 416 3.43 -33.83 5.36
N SER A 417 2.11 -33.99 5.41
CA SER A 417 1.35 -34.07 6.66
C SER A 417 0.36 -35.24 6.60
N ALA A 418 0.17 -35.90 7.74
CA ALA A 418 -0.85 -36.95 7.86
C ALA A 418 -2.27 -36.35 7.82
N LEU A 419 -3.19 -37.07 7.14
CA LEU A 419 -4.57 -36.63 6.93
C LEU A 419 -5.38 -36.53 8.24
N ALA A 420 -5.27 -37.54 9.12
CA ALA A 420 -6.06 -37.56 10.35
C ALA A 420 -5.75 -36.38 11.30
N PRO A 421 -4.48 -36.04 11.60
CA PRO A 421 -4.16 -34.82 12.33
C PRO A 421 -4.63 -33.54 11.64
N MET A 422 -4.51 -33.45 10.30
CA MET A 422 -5.00 -32.29 9.53
C MET A 422 -6.53 -32.13 9.69
N ALA A 423 -7.29 -33.19 9.47
CA ALA A 423 -8.75 -33.20 9.57
C ALA A 423 -9.24 -32.87 10.99
N ARG A 424 -8.61 -33.45 12.02
CA ARG A 424 -8.93 -33.12 13.42
C ARG A 424 -8.70 -31.64 13.73
N THR A 425 -7.64 -31.07 13.17
CA THR A 425 -7.27 -29.67 13.40
C THR A 425 -8.25 -28.72 12.69
N ALA A 426 -8.53 -29.00 11.42
CA ALA A 426 -9.54 -28.30 10.64
C ALA A 426 -10.93 -28.40 11.30
N GLY A 427 -11.31 -29.57 11.80
CA GLY A 427 -12.59 -29.77 12.50
C GLY A 427 -12.73 -28.92 13.77
N LEU A 428 -11.65 -28.71 14.52
CA LEU A 428 -11.65 -27.79 15.68
C LEU A 428 -11.81 -26.33 15.26
N GLY A 429 -11.21 -25.91 14.13
CA GLY A 429 -11.48 -24.59 13.56
C GLY A 429 -12.92 -24.43 13.11
N ALA A 430 -13.48 -25.48 12.47
CA ALA A 430 -14.87 -25.48 12.00
C ALA A 430 -15.86 -25.40 13.17
N LEU A 431 -15.55 -26.02 14.31
CA LEU A 431 -16.35 -25.95 15.53
C LEU A 431 -16.49 -24.52 16.07
N VAL A 432 -15.55 -23.63 15.77
CA VAL A 432 -15.64 -22.20 16.13
C VAL A 432 -16.26 -21.39 14.99
N ALA A 433 -15.86 -21.66 13.74
CA ALA A 433 -16.29 -20.91 12.57
C ALA A 433 -17.78 -21.09 12.24
N VAL A 434 -18.32 -22.31 12.37
CA VAL A 434 -19.72 -22.59 12.03
C VAL A 434 -20.69 -21.89 13.01
N PRO A 435 -20.51 -21.99 14.35
CA PRO A 435 -21.31 -21.20 15.28
C PRO A 435 -21.12 -19.69 15.09
N ALA A 436 -19.91 -19.22 14.79
CA ALA A 436 -19.68 -17.81 14.50
C ALA A 436 -20.49 -17.34 13.28
N ALA A 437 -20.58 -18.16 12.23
CA ALA A 437 -21.39 -17.89 11.04
C ALA A 437 -22.90 -17.91 11.30
N GLY A 438 -23.38 -18.76 12.22
CA GLY A 438 -24.80 -18.88 12.54
C GLY A 438 -25.27 -17.84 13.56
N LEU A 439 -24.58 -17.76 14.70
CA LEU A 439 -25.02 -17.03 15.89
C LEU A 439 -24.73 -15.53 15.80
N LEU A 440 -23.55 -15.12 15.35
CA LEU A 440 -23.16 -13.70 15.37
C LEU A 440 -24.01 -12.83 14.43
N PRO A 441 -24.32 -13.25 13.18
CA PRO A 441 -25.27 -12.54 12.33
C PRO A 441 -26.69 -12.48 12.93
N TRP A 442 -27.13 -13.57 13.58
CA TRP A 442 -28.44 -13.62 14.23
C TRP A 442 -28.56 -12.63 15.39
N LEU A 443 -27.50 -12.47 16.19
CA LEU A 443 -27.42 -11.46 17.25
C LEU A 443 -27.51 -10.02 16.74
N TRP A 444 -27.27 -9.80 15.44
CA TRP A 444 -27.40 -8.48 14.79
C TRP A 444 -28.84 -8.14 14.38
N GLY A 445 -29.81 -9.01 14.67
CA GLY A 445 -31.24 -8.80 14.44
C GLY A 445 -31.74 -9.29 13.08
N SER A 446 -30.86 -9.45 12.09
CA SER A 446 -31.20 -10.08 10.80
C SER A 446 -30.05 -10.91 10.27
N TRP A 447 -30.35 -12.09 9.74
CA TRP A 447 -29.31 -13.00 9.27
C TRP A 447 -28.94 -12.67 7.82
N GLN A 448 -27.66 -12.39 7.55
CA GLN A 448 -27.15 -12.07 6.22
C GLN A 448 -25.97 -12.96 5.81
N TRP A 449 -26.01 -13.50 4.58
CA TRP A 449 -24.98 -14.39 4.03
C TRP A 449 -23.59 -13.73 3.99
N GLY A 450 -23.50 -12.46 3.60
CA GLY A 450 -22.22 -11.74 3.51
C GLY A 450 -21.50 -11.68 4.86
N ALA A 451 -22.20 -11.22 5.89
CA ALA A 451 -21.67 -11.19 7.26
C ALA A 451 -21.36 -12.59 7.80
N ALA A 452 -22.25 -13.56 7.57
CA ALA A 452 -22.04 -14.94 8.02
C ALA A 452 -20.74 -15.53 7.47
N LEU A 453 -20.50 -15.41 6.16
CA LEU A 453 -19.29 -15.91 5.51
C LEU A 453 -18.03 -15.17 5.98
N ALA A 454 -18.09 -13.84 6.12
CA ALA A 454 -16.96 -13.06 6.59
C ALA A 454 -16.59 -13.40 8.05
N LEU A 455 -17.58 -13.50 8.93
CA LEU A 455 -17.37 -13.88 10.33
C LEU A 455 -16.88 -15.34 10.45
N ALA A 456 -17.39 -16.25 9.62
CA ALA A 456 -16.88 -17.63 9.55
C ALA A 456 -15.40 -17.65 9.15
N ALA A 457 -15.02 -16.91 8.11
CA ALA A 457 -13.65 -16.83 7.63
C ALA A 457 -12.71 -16.19 8.67
N ALA A 458 -13.14 -15.11 9.31
CA ALA A 458 -12.39 -14.46 10.38
C ALA A 458 -12.18 -15.42 11.57
N ALA A 459 -13.26 -16.06 12.04
CA ALA A 459 -13.20 -17.04 13.13
C ALA A 459 -12.34 -18.25 12.78
N TRP A 460 -12.41 -18.74 11.54
CA TRP A 460 -11.58 -19.82 11.02
C TRP A 460 -10.08 -19.48 11.11
N ILE A 461 -9.69 -18.32 10.58
CA ILE A 461 -8.30 -17.85 10.61
C ILE A 461 -7.83 -17.68 12.05
N ALA A 462 -8.63 -17.02 12.89
CA ALA A 462 -8.29 -16.75 14.27
C ALA A 462 -8.13 -18.05 15.08
N ALA A 463 -9.11 -18.97 14.99
CA ALA A 463 -9.10 -20.23 15.72
C ALA A 463 -7.90 -21.09 15.35
N LEU A 464 -7.60 -21.24 14.05
CA LEU A 464 -6.47 -22.06 13.60
C LEU A 464 -5.11 -21.42 13.90
N THR A 465 -5.02 -20.08 13.88
CA THR A 465 -3.81 -19.36 14.30
C THR A 465 -3.55 -19.50 15.80
N VAL A 466 -4.58 -19.33 16.63
CA VAL A 466 -4.50 -19.53 18.08
C VAL A 466 -4.19 -20.98 18.42
N GLN A 467 -4.75 -21.94 17.67
CA GLN A 467 -4.45 -23.35 17.84
C GLN A 467 -3.00 -23.70 17.50
N ASP A 468 -2.43 -23.14 16.41
CA ASP A 468 -1.01 -23.31 16.07
C ASP A 468 -0.11 -22.73 17.18
N LEU A 469 -0.45 -21.55 17.69
CA LEU A 469 0.23 -20.90 18.81
C LEU A 469 0.18 -21.78 20.07
N TRP A 470 -1.00 -22.29 20.40
CA TRP A 470 -1.20 -23.19 21.53
C TRP A 470 -0.35 -24.46 21.38
N ARG A 471 -0.35 -25.11 20.21
CA ARG A 471 0.47 -26.31 19.97
C ARG A 471 1.96 -26.03 20.13
N LYS A 472 2.46 -24.93 19.58
CA LYS A 472 3.90 -24.59 19.65
C LYS A 472 4.36 -24.19 21.05
N SER A 473 3.46 -23.62 21.87
CA SER A 473 3.76 -23.32 23.27
C SER A 473 3.93 -24.57 24.15
N ALA A 474 3.47 -25.75 23.71
CA ALA A 474 3.53 -27.00 24.47
C ALA A 474 4.94 -27.64 24.51
N PHE A 475 5.87 -27.19 23.67
CA PHE A 475 7.24 -27.72 23.61
C PHE A 475 8.17 -27.18 24.72
N ALA A 476 7.61 -26.62 25.79
CA ALA A 476 8.34 -26.11 26.95
C ALA A 476 7.64 -26.53 28.26
N PRO A 477 8.35 -26.58 29.40
CA PRO A 477 7.80 -27.00 30.69
C PRO A 477 6.53 -26.25 31.09
N THR A 478 6.45 -24.96 30.77
CA THR A 478 5.25 -24.15 30.94
C THR A 478 4.87 -23.48 29.63
N ARG A 479 3.57 -23.27 29.43
CA ARG A 479 3.03 -22.58 28.25
C ARG A 479 3.61 -21.18 28.09
N TRP A 480 3.74 -20.45 29.19
CA TRP A 480 4.37 -19.13 29.22
C TRP A 480 5.81 -19.15 28.68
N LEU A 481 6.63 -20.09 29.15
CA LEU A 481 8.00 -20.22 28.66
C LEU A 481 8.05 -20.63 27.18
N GLY A 482 7.11 -21.48 26.75
CA GLY A 482 6.94 -21.84 25.34
C GLY A 482 6.65 -20.64 24.45
N LEU A 483 5.71 -19.77 24.87
CA LEU A 483 5.37 -18.54 24.17
C LEU A 483 6.58 -17.58 24.07
N ARG A 484 7.34 -17.41 25.16
CA ARG A 484 8.55 -16.56 25.17
C ARG A 484 9.68 -17.09 24.29
N ARG A 485 9.71 -18.39 23.97
CA ARG A 485 10.72 -19.00 23.09
C ARG A 485 10.43 -18.81 21.59
N LEU A 486 9.22 -18.42 21.23
CA LEU A 486 8.82 -18.20 19.83
C LEU A 486 9.54 -16.98 19.26
N ARG A 487 9.98 -17.08 18.00
CA ARG A 487 10.78 -16.04 17.34
C ARG A 487 9.92 -14.89 16.82
N GLY A 488 10.54 -13.73 16.60
CA GLY A 488 9.88 -12.55 16.02
C GLY A 488 9.20 -12.85 14.68
N SER A 489 9.82 -13.63 13.80
CA SER A 489 9.19 -14.02 12.52
C SER A 489 7.91 -14.85 12.68
N TYR A 490 7.76 -15.57 13.80
CA TYR A 490 6.54 -16.32 14.10
C TYR A 490 5.47 -15.40 14.70
N TRP A 491 5.81 -14.56 15.68
CA TRP A 491 4.90 -13.56 16.23
C TRP A 491 4.41 -12.57 15.18
N GLY A 492 5.27 -12.20 14.23
CA GLY A 492 4.91 -11.34 13.11
C GLY A 492 3.86 -11.98 12.20
N MET A 493 4.01 -13.28 11.90
CA MET A 493 3.00 -14.05 11.15
C MET A 493 1.68 -14.17 11.92
N VAL A 494 1.71 -14.46 13.23
CA VAL A 494 0.50 -14.53 14.07
C VAL A 494 -0.23 -13.19 14.06
N CYS A 495 0.48 -12.08 14.31
CA CYS A 495 -0.09 -10.74 14.31
C CYS A 495 -0.72 -10.40 12.95
N ALA A 496 -0.03 -10.71 11.84
CA ALA A 496 -0.53 -10.39 10.53
C ALA A 496 -1.76 -11.20 10.13
N HIS A 497 -1.79 -12.51 10.39
CA HIS A 497 -2.95 -13.34 10.09
C HIS A 497 -4.17 -12.99 10.97
N LEU A 498 -3.96 -12.65 12.25
CA LEU A 498 -5.04 -12.12 13.09
C LEU A 498 -5.53 -10.76 12.57
N GLY A 499 -4.64 -9.91 12.08
CA GLY A 499 -5.00 -8.66 11.41
C GLY A 499 -5.89 -8.88 10.18
N VAL A 500 -5.58 -9.88 9.35
CA VAL A 500 -6.45 -10.28 8.22
C VAL A 500 -7.82 -10.74 8.71
N ALA A 501 -7.90 -11.53 9.77
CA ALA A 501 -9.17 -11.97 10.34
C ALA A 501 -10.02 -10.78 10.83
N VAL A 502 -9.41 -9.82 11.53
CA VAL A 502 -10.07 -8.61 12.03
C VAL A 502 -10.56 -7.74 10.87
N ALA A 503 -9.75 -7.57 9.81
CA ALA A 503 -10.13 -6.80 8.62
C ALA A 503 -11.30 -7.43 7.87
N ILE A 504 -11.30 -8.76 7.67
CA ILE A 504 -12.41 -9.49 7.01
C ILE A 504 -13.70 -9.36 7.81
N ALA A 505 -13.64 -9.50 9.14
CA ALA A 505 -14.80 -9.32 10.01
C ALA A 505 -15.37 -7.90 9.91
N GLY A 506 -14.50 -6.88 10.01
CA GLY A 506 -14.89 -5.48 9.87
C GLY A 506 -15.54 -5.17 8.53
N ALA A 507 -14.87 -5.53 7.43
CA ALA A 507 -15.39 -5.31 6.07
C ALA A 507 -16.73 -6.01 5.82
N GLY A 508 -16.85 -7.28 6.21
CA GLY A 508 -18.06 -8.07 5.97
C GLY A 508 -19.27 -7.60 6.77
N VAL A 509 -19.06 -7.29 8.07
CA VAL A 509 -20.12 -6.77 8.95
C VAL A 509 -20.52 -5.36 8.52
N ALA A 510 -19.56 -4.47 8.25
CA ALA A 510 -19.85 -3.12 7.77
C ALA A 510 -20.61 -3.16 6.43
N ALA A 511 -20.20 -3.99 5.48
CA ALA A 511 -20.87 -4.09 4.18
C ALA A 511 -22.29 -4.66 4.25
N SER A 512 -22.56 -5.54 5.23
CA SER A 512 -23.86 -6.22 5.36
C SER A 512 -24.85 -5.43 6.23
N TYR A 513 -24.38 -4.79 7.30
CA TYR A 513 -25.23 -4.20 8.32
C TYR A 513 -25.17 -2.67 8.42
N SER A 514 -24.49 -2.00 7.48
CA SER A 514 -24.57 -0.53 7.39
C SER A 514 -26.01 -0.10 7.09
N SER A 515 -26.55 0.80 7.90
CA SER A 515 -27.82 1.47 7.64
C SER A 515 -27.57 2.89 7.15
N GLN A 516 -28.33 3.33 6.15
CA GLN A 516 -28.24 4.68 5.59
C GLN A 516 -29.64 5.22 5.35
N GLN A 517 -29.85 6.49 5.70
CA GLN A 517 -31.02 7.25 5.29
C GLN A 517 -30.59 8.64 4.80
N GLU A 518 -31.28 9.14 3.79
CA GLU A 518 -31.10 10.49 3.26
C GLU A 518 -32.47 11.16 3.27
N VAL A 519 -32.57 12.24 4.03
CA VAL A 519 -33.84 12.92 4.32
C VAL A 519 -33.64 14.42 4.29
N GLN A 520 -34.74 15.14 4.10
CA GLN A 520 -34.80 16.56 4.40
C GLN A 520 -35.08 16.74 5.90
N MET A 521 -34.29 17.56 6.60
CA MET A 521 -34.52 17.88 8.01
C MET A 521 -34.61 19.38 8.24
N ARG A 522 -35.49 19.78 9.17
CA ARG A 522 -35.57 21.13 9.75
C ARG A 522 -35.08 21.14 11.20
N PRO A 523 -34.59 22.28 11.71
CA PRO A 523 -34.23 22.40 13.12
C PRO A 523 -35.35 21.93 14.05
N GLY A 524 -35.00 21.10 15.03
CA GLY A 524 -35.91 20.45 15.97
C GLY A 524 -36.44 19.08 15.52
N GLU A 525 -36.28 18.69 14.25
CA GLU A 525 -36.73 17.38 13.77
C GLU A 525 -35.79 16.25 14.21
N VAL A 526 -36.38 15.07 14.41
CA VAL A 526 -35.69 13.86 14.88
C VAL A 526 -35.82 12.77 13.82
N LEU A 527 -34.69 12.15 13.47
CA LEU A 527 -34.62 11.00 12.58
C LEU A 527 -34.18 9.75 13.35
N ALA A 528 -35.00 8.70 13.31
CA ALA A 528 -34.66 7.41 13.89
C ALA A 528 -33.96 6.49 12.86
N VAL A 529 -32.73 6.08 13.13
CA VAL A 529 -31.95 5.15 12.29
C VAL A 529 -31.27 4.09 13.15
N ALA A 530 -31.55 2.82 12.88
CA ALA A 530 -30.91 1.67 13.54
C ALA A 530 -30.89 1.74 15.09
N GLY A 531 -31.99 2.24 15.68
CA GLY A 531 -32.14 2.38 17.14
C GLY A 531 -31.49 3.63 17.75
N TYR A 532 -31.01 4.57 16.92
CA TYR A 532 -30.52 5.89 17.34
C TYR A 532 -31.46 6.98 16.86
N GLU A 533 -31.63 8.02 17.67
CA GLU A 533 -32.42 9.21 17.37
C GLU A 533 -31.47 10.38 17.12
N PHE A 534 -31.43 10.88 15.90
CA PHE A 534 -30.62 12.03 15.49
C PHE A 534 -31.50 13.27 15.48
N ARG A 535 -31.30 14.18 16.43
CA ARG A 535 -31.99 15.48 16.45
C ARG A 535 -31.14 16.52 15.73
N PHE A 536 -31.71 17.20 14.74
CA PHE A 536 -31.03 18.29 14.04
C PHE A 536 -31.33 19.62 14.72
N ASP A 537 -30.32 20.30 15.25
CA ASP A 537 -30.48 21.56 16.00
C ASP A 537 -30.31 22.81 15.12
N GLY A 538 -29.89 22.63 13.87
CA GLY A 538 -29.75 23.68 12.87
C GLY A 538 -28.30 23.84 12.36
N VAL A 539 -28.06 24.93 11.63
CA VAL A 539 -26.76 25.24 11.02
C VAL A 539 -26.27 26.59 11.52
N THR A 540 -24.98 26.67 11.84
CA THR A 540 -24.30 27.92 12.18
C THR A 540 -23.20 28.20 11.15
N GLU A 541 -22.97 29.48 10.84
CA GLU A 541 -21.83 29.88 10.01
C GLU A 541 -20.63 30.22 10.88
N GLN A 542 -19.46 29.73 10.48
CA GLN A 542 -18.18 29.93 11.17
C GLN A 542 -17.09 30.19 10.14
N ASP A 543 -16.21 31.17 10.41
CA ASP A 543 -15.02 31.41 9.60
C ASP A 543 -13.91 30.44 10.05
N GLY A 544 -13.37 29.66 9.10
CA GLY A 544 -12.18 28.83 9.27
C GLY A 544 -10.89 29.57 8.88
N PRO A 545 -9.73 28.90 8.88
CA PRO A 545 -8.43 29.52 8.58
C PRO A 545 -8.36 30.17 7.19
N ASN A 546 -8.92 29.51 6.18
CA ASN A 546 -8.95 29.96 4.78
C ASN A 546 -10.26 29.59 4.05
N TYR A 547 -11.30 29.24 4.80
CA TYR A 547 -12.62 28.85 4.28
C TYR A 547 -13.73 29.39 5.17
N ARG A 548 -14.97 29.42 4.67
CA ARG A 548 -16.19 29.62 5.47
C ARG A 548 -16.94 28.31 5.61
N ALA A 549 -17.32 27.93 6.82
CA ALA A 549 -18.02 26.69 7.12
C ALA A 549 -19.47 26.94 7.54
N GLN A 550 -20.36 26.14 6.98
CA GLN A 550 -21.72 25.93 7.48
C GLN A 550 -21.71 24.64 8.31
N THR A 551 -21.83 24.77 9.63
CA THR A 551 -21.71 23.67 10.59
C THR A 551 -23.08 23.26 11.08
N GLY A 552 -23.50 22.03 10.76
CA GLY A 552 -24.73 21.45 11.28
C GLY A 552 -24.53 20.93 12.70
N ALA A 553 -25.52 21.09 13.57
CA ALA A 553 -25.49 20.57 14.94
C ALA A 553 -26.46 19.39 15.07
N PHE A 554 -25.95 18.23 15.49
CA PHE A 554 -26.75 17.02 15.68
C PHE A 554 -26.50 16.39 17.05
N ASP A 555 -27.55 16.33 17.87
CA ASP A 555 -27.53 15.55 19.11
C ASP A 555 -28.08 14.16 18.85
N VAL A 556 -27.33 13.13 19.26
CA VAL A 556 -27.71 11.73 19.06
C VAL A 556 -28.09 11.09 20.38
N TYR A 557 -29.26 10.45 20.41
CA TYR A 557 -29.80 9.75 21.55
C TYR A 557 -29.95 8.25 21.26
N ARG A 558 -29.85 7.45 22.32
CA ARG A 558 -30.22 6.03 22.32
C ARG A 558 -30.93 5.71 23.63
N ASP A 559 -32.12 5.13 23.53
CA ASP A 559 -32.97 4.80 24.69
C ASP A 559 -33.17 6.02 25.63
N GLY A 560 -33.37 7.20 25.04
CA GLY A 560 -33.54 8.48 25.76
C GLY A 560 -32.28 9.08 26.38
N ARG A 561 -31.10 8.47 26.21
CA ARG A 561 -29.82 9.00 26.71
C ARG A 561 -28.99 9.60 25.58
N ALA A 562 -28.42 10.77 25.80
CA ALA A 562 -27.48 11.38 24.86
C ALA A 562 -26.21 10.52 24.76
N VAL A 563 -25.80 10.17 23.54
CA VAL A 563 -24.63 9.31 23.27
C VAL A 563 -23.54 10.01 22.47
N ALA A 564 -23.87 11.02 21.66
CA ALA A 564 -22.92 11.77 20.86
C ALA A 564 -23.47 13.14 20.44
N HIS A 565 -22.58 14.08 20.15
CA HIS A 565 -22.87 15.31 19.43
C HIS A 565 -22.02 15.32 18.16
N LEU A 566 -22.65 15.52 17.00
CA LEU A 566 -22.00 15.50 15.69
C LEU A 566 -22.11 16.87 15.02
N ALA A 567 -20.99 17.34 14.51
CA ALA A 567 -20.87 18.64 13.86
C ALA A 567 -20.33 18.51 12.42
N PRO A 568 -21.12 18.00 11.45
CA PRO A 568 -20.73 18.00 10.04
C PRO A 568 -20.61 19.43 9.50
N GLU A 569 -19.66 19.65 8.61
CA GLU A 569 -19.42 20.96 8.01
C GLU A 569 -19.57 20.94 6.49
N LYS A 570 -19.95 22.08 5.95
CA LYS A 570 -19.85 22.39 4.52
C LYS A 570 -18.96 23.60 4.34
N ARG A 571 -17.76 23.39 3.82
CA ARG A 571 -16.69 24.39 3.73
C ARG A 571 -16.62 24.98 2.33
N ARG A 572 -16.75 26.29 2.22
CA ARG A 572 -16.52 27.07 0.99
C ARG A 572 -15.15 27.73 1.06
N TYR A 573 -14.26 27.35 0.14
CA TYR A 573 -12.90 27.87 0.03
C TYR A 573 -12.86 29.09 -0.90
N GLN A 574 -11.78 29.87 -0.83
CA GLN A 574 -11.63 31.13 -1.61
C GLN A 574 -11.75 30.91 -3.12
N GLY A 575 -11.30 29.75 -3.64
CA GLY A 575 -11.46 29.35 -5.04
C GLY A 575 -12.90 29.00 -5.46
N GLY A 576 -13.89 29.20 -4.59
CA GLY A 576 -15.31 28.95 -4.85
C GLY A 576 -15.73 27.47 -4.74
N GLN A 577 -14.77 26.56 -4.57
CA GLN A 577 -15.03 25.14 -4.37
C GLN A 577 -15.63 24.90 -2.97
N VAL A 578 -16.56 23.93 -2.90
CA VAL A 578 -17.24 23.55 -1.68
C VAL A 578 -16.93 22.10 -1.36
N MET A 579 -16.45 21.83 -0.14
CA MET A 579 -16.18 20.48 0.38
C MET A 579 -17.08 20.18 1.57
N THR A 580 -17.29 18.90 1.81
CA THR A 580 -18.17 18.40 2.87
C THR A 580 -17.37 17.57 3.85
N GLU A 581 -17.46 17.91 5.12
CA GLU A 581 -16.79 17.23 6.22
C GLU A 581 -17.83 16.48 7.04
N ALA A 582 -17.61 15.19 7.23
CA ALA A 582 -18.54 14.34 7.95
C ALA A 582 -18.41 14.52 9.48
N GLY A 583 -19.56 14.61 10.15
CA GLY A 583 -19.62 14.49 11.61
C GLY A 583 -19.62 13.01 11.99
N ILE A 584 -18.56 12.53 12.67
CA ILE A 584 -18.39 11.12 13.00
C ILE A 584 -18.15 10.90 14.50
N ASP A 585 -19.02 10.12 15.14
CA ASP A 585 -18.78 9.56 16.48
C ASP A 585 -18.31 8.11 16.33
N ALA A 586 -17.00 7.94 16.49
CA ALA A 586 -16.29 6.72 16.20
C ALA A 586 -16.17 5.81 17.43
N SER A 587 -16.38 4.50 17.26
CA SER A 587 -16.06 3.52 18.29
C SER A 587 -15.69 2.16 17.71
N LEU A 588 -15.18 1.25 18.54
CA LEU A 588 -14.89 -0.12 18.10
C LEU A 588 -16.14 -0.92 17.73
N GLY A 589 -17.33 -0.54 18.21
CA GLY A 589 -18.59 -1.25 17.94
C GLY A 589 -19.34 -0.71 16.73
N ARG A 590 -19.35 0.62 16.56
CA ARG A 590 -20.04 1.33 15.49
C ARG A 590 -19.40 2.71 15.21
N ASP A 591 -19.69 3.25 14.05
CA ASP A 591 -19.51 4.67 13.74
C ASP A 591 -20.90 5.26 13.45
N LEU A 592 -21.23 6.36 14.14
CA LEU A 592 -22.37 7.22 13.81
C LEU A 592 -21.85 8.31 12.90
N TYR A 593 -22.43 8.45 11.72
CA TYR A 593 -21.88 9.28 10.66
C TYR A 593 -22.99 10.15 10.08
N VAL A 594 -22.80 11.46 10.05
CA VAL A 594 -23.74 12.42 9.49
C VAL A 594 -23.03 13.32 8.49
N VAL A 595 -23.70 13.58 7.37
CA VAL A 595 -23.23 14.49 6.33
C VAL A 595 -24.32 15.51 6.02
N LEU A 596 -23.90 16.78 5.94
CA LEU A 596 -24.74 17.90 5.59
C LEU A 596 -24.69 18.13 4.06
N GLY A 597 -25.85 17.99 3.41
CA GLY A 597 -26.03 18.19 1.97
C GLY A 597 -26.30 19.64 1.60
N GLU A 598 -27.10 19.89 0.57
CA GLU A 598 -27.51 21.25 0.17
C GLU A 598 -28.67 21.78 1.01
N PRO A 599 -28.78 23.12 1.18
CA PRO A 599 -29.98 23.74 1.72
C PRO A 599 -31.16 23.51 0.76
N LEU A 600 -32.32 23.15 1.33
CA LEU A 600 -33.58 22.85 0.65
C LEU A 600 -34.66 23.87 1.05
N GLY A 601 -34.39 25.15 0.80
CA GLY A 601 -35.21 26.29 1.23
C GLY A 601 -34.55 27.07 2.37
N ASP A 602 -35.35 27.82 3.13
CA ASP A 602 -34.82 28.78 4.12
C ASP A 602 -34.28 28.10 5.40
N THR A 603 -34.89 27.01 5.85
CA THR A 603 -34.52 26.33 7.11
C THR A 603 -34.24 24.85 6.99
N ALA A 604 -34.60 24.23 5.86
CA ALA A 604 -34.48 22.80 5.68
C ALA A 604 -33.17 22.44 4.96
N TRP A 605 -32.60 21.29 5.29
CA TRP A 605 -31.34 20.80 4.73
C TRP A 605 -31.47 19.35 4.28
N ALA A 606 -30.80 18.99 3.20
CA ALA A 606 -30.55 17.59 2.90
C ALA A 606 -29.55 17.03 3.92
N VAL A 607 -29.91 15.94 4.59
CA VAL A 607 -29.08 15.29 5.61
C VAL A 607 -28.97 13.82 5.28
N ARG A 608 -27.73 13.31 5.31
CA ARG A 608 -27.46 11.89 5.16
C ARG A 608 -26.91 11.34 6.47
N VAL A 609 -27.58 10.31 7.00
CA VAL A 609 -27.22 9.65 8.25
C VAL A 609 -26.85 8.20 7.97
N HIS A 610 -25.75 7.75 8.55
CA HIS A 610 -25.33 6.36 8.50
C HIS A 610 -25.01 5.83 9.91
N VAL A 611 -25.38 4.57 10.13
CA VAL A 611 -24.93 3.78 11.30
C VAL A 611 -24.15 2.60 10.76
N LYS A 612 -22.83 2.60 11.00
CA LYS A 612 -21.88 1.67 10.39
C LYS A 612 -21.21 0.79 11.44
N PRO A 613 -21.56 -0.50 11.53
CA PRO A 613 -20.98 -1.38 12.54
C PRO A 613 -19.55 -1.79 12.19
N LEU A 614 -18.71 -1.90 13.22
CA LEU A 614 -17.33 -2.42 13.16
C LEU A 614 -16.40 -1.79 12.09
N MET A 615 -16.67 -0.57 11.62
CA MET A 615 -15.83 0.06 10.59
C MET A 615 -14.35 0.14 11.02
N ARG A 616 -14.11 0.48 12.30
CA ARG A 616 -12.76 0.59 12.88
C ARG A 616 -11.96 -0.71 12.82
N TRP A 617 -12.63 -1.88 12.75
CA TRP A 617 -11.94 -3.17 12.66
C TRP A 617 -11.19 -3.32 11.35
N LEU A 618 -11.68 -2.72 10.26
CA LEU A 618 -10.96 -2.73 8.99
C LEU A 618 -9.55 -2.14 9.14
N TRP A 619 -9.46 -0.95 9.75
CA TRP A 619 -8.18 -0.25 9.92
C TRP A 619 -7.31 -0.84 11.02
N VAL A 620 -7.91 -1.28 12.14
CA VAL A 620 -7.18 -2.03 13.18
C VAL A 620 -6.55 -3.29 12.58
N GLY A 621 -7.28 -4.01 11.71
CA GLY A 621 -6.76 -5.16 10.97
C GLY A 621 -5.55 -4.79 10.10
N GLY A 622 -5.64 -3.69 9.33
CA GLY A 622 -4.53 -3.15 8.53
C GLY A 622 -3.29 -2.83 9.37
N VAL A 623 -3.46 -2.17 10.52
CA VAL A 623 -2.36 -1.87 11.46
C VAL A 623 -1.71 -3.15 11.99
N LEU A 624 -2.51 -4.17 12.36
CA LEU A 624 -2.00 -5.46 12.84
C LEU A 624 -1.21 -6.22 11.75
N ILE A 625 -1.65 -6.15 10.49
CA ILE A 625 -0.94 -6.74 9.34
C ILE A 625 0.47 -6.16 9.23
N ALA A 626 0.58 -4.84 9.20
CA ALA A 626 1.86 -4.18 9.06
C ALA A 626 2.75 -4.30 10.31
N LEU A 627 2.16 -4.25 11.51
CA LEU A 627 2.89 -4.52 12.75
C LEU A 627 3.49 -5.92 12.71
N GLY A 628 2.76 -6.91 12.18
CA GLY A 628 3.26 -8.25 11.96
C GLY A 628 4.49 -8.29 11.06
N ALA A 629 4.52 -7.48 10.00
CA ALA A 629 5.70 -7.34 9.13
C ALA A 629 6.91 -6.77 9.89
N VAL A 630 6.72 -5.70 10.66
CA VAL A 630 7.78 -5.05 11.46
C VAL A 630 8.33 -6.00 12.53
N ILE A 631 7.46 -6.69 13.27
CA ILE A 631 7.86 -7.71 14.25
C ILE A 631 8.68 -8.82 13.57
N ALA A 632 8.31 -9.24 12.36
CA ALA A 632 9.04 -10.26 11.63
C ALA A 632 10.46 -9.84 11.24
N VAL A 633 10.68 -8.55 10.95
CA VAL A 633 12.00 -7.97 10.67
C VAL A 633 12.88 -7.88 11.92
N GLY A 634 12.28 -7.66 13.09
CA GLY A 634 12.96 -7.64 14.38
C GLY A 634 13.58 -8.98 14.83
N ASP A 635 13.38 -10.07 14.06
CA ASP A 635 13.89 -11.40 14.41
C ASP A 635 15.43 -11.42 14.49
N ARG A 636 15.96 -11.98 15.58
CA ARG A 636 17.40 -12.11 15.86
C ARG A 636 18.19 -12.79 14.74
N ARG A 637 17.54 -13.60 13.91
CA ARG A 637 18.19 -14.22 12.75
C ARG A 637 18.72 -13.20 11.75
N TYR A 638 18.19 -11.99 11.67
CA TYR A 638 18.72 -10.97 10.76
C TYR A 638 19.92 -10.21 11.32
N ARG A 639 20.24 -10.39 12.61
CA ARG A 639 21.37 -9.73 13.29
C ARG A 639 22.66 -10.54 13.32
N ARG A 640 22.63 -11.80 12.85
CA ARG A 640 23.81 -12.70 12.86
C ARG A 640 24.37 -12.84 11.45
N PRO A 641 25.69 -12.69 11.23
CA PRO A 641 26.32 -12.99 9.95
C PRO A 641 25.94 -14.40 9.48
N LEU A 642 25.74 -14.59 8.18
CA LEU A 642 25.70 -15.94 7.62
C LEU A 642 27.07 -16.58 7.87
N PRO A 643 27.15 -17.82 8.38
CA PRO A 643 28.42 -18.53 8.37
C PRO A 643 28.87 -18.62 6.92
N VAL A 644 30.04 -18.07 6.62
CA VAL A 644 30.69 -18.23 5.31
C VAL A 644 30.87 -19.73 5.12
N ARG A 645 30.14 -20.32 4.17
CA ARG A 645 30.49 -21.66 3.71
C ARG A 645 31.85 -21.50 3.03
N ALA A 646 32.90 -22.02 3.67
CA ALA A 646 34.16 -22.25 2.99
C ALA A 646 33.85 -23.08 1.74
N ASP A 647 34.26 -22.59 0.57
CA ASP A 647 34.19 -23.35 -0.66
C ASP A 647 34.90 -24.68 -0.43
N VAL A 648 34.14 -25.78 -0.52
CA VAL A 648 34.71 -27.12 -0.65
C VAL A 648 35.12 -27.26 -2.12
N SER A 649 36.22 -26.58 -2.46
CA SER A 649 36.95 -26.74 -3.73
C SER A 649 38.43 -26.94 -3.45
N ALA A 650 38.73 -27.91 -2.59
CA ALA A 650 40.05 -28.51 -2.49
C ALA A 650 39.88 -30.02 -2.25
N HIS A 651 40.52 -30.82 -3.11
CA HIS A 651 40.59 -32.29 -3.14
C HIS A 651 39.62 -33.02 -4.08
N ALA A 652 39.92 -32.90 -5.38
CA ALA A 652 39.89 -34.05 -6.28
C ALA A 652 41.01 -33.90 -7.33
N THR A 653 42.26 -33.82 -6.86
CA THR A 653 43.46 -34.10 -7.67
C THR A 653 44.42 -34.87 -6.77
N GLY A 654 44.56 -36.18 -7.02
CA GLY A 654 45.61 -37.00 -6.42
C GLY A 654 45.14 -38.34 -5.84
N SER A 655 44.80 -39.30 -6.71
CA SER A 655 45.41 -40.64 -6.78
C SER A 655 44.65 -41.49 -7.79
#